data_AF-A0A841UQ36-F1
#
_entry.id   AF-A0A841UQ36-F1
#
_cell.length_a   1.000
_cell.length_b   1.000
_cell.length_c   1.000
_cell.angle_alpha   90.00
_cell.angle_beta   90.00
_cell.angle_gamma   90.00
#
_symmetry.space_group_name_H-M   'P 1'
#
loop_
_entity.id
_entity.type
_entity.pdbx_description
1 polymer ?
#
loop_
_entity_poly.entity_id
_entity_poly.type
_entity_poly.pdbx_seq_one_letter_code
_entity_poly.pdbx_strand_id
1 'polypeptide(L)'
;MNTSSGNPFNYSSAMAKNNGLMANSSSRMALDNLLRRELKVSDPNDAKQIAEALLNRYKNNPRALAINKEAEGVPFLLASGTPMALQQAPTSSDAEMQQAINDVERDLRELTTNSILKDVTPELEGWAMAVRSAIQEGVNSARFALDPRQRDKTFGIRRTLGDYARLARLVGALTPTMSLIYRKFAQSLDEVASVLFVMMGEALSNVGFGGRYLLQAPYSELQVRRDAVIYALRNLVGATQEAYAPNEWPRGIDAYRQLFQRLEEQGQGDLRALLVEGELSRVMDALIQRSGQGSVAGLRQLGATAQLDVERLRRLVIVGKNLIYPAAPPLTAFLEALQLFVDGFEPSGGFRLLRIARPPILFYGLYGMSAFDEAEERLLRLIIERNQLADKLDCYLQCGCTSKTVLCQIVLDKILYDLDRAIDLYAVGTQDTNDPLKKSPEKRAVAYSYIVDVFLFPNQPNGVANPDRGRCLLENDTTGSEVLLPGEQGNSQQYLNHLIYQSCLQIRKDLYVSSGNLERNDNQVLAALPDNDKTIRDLVCQELQVQKDMEGRWENLVQTMAPSCIPFRNVRWNNSNNNHSVSGVFNVMNSLINRALQRALGKQEDDNPIDLEVKFELPSNYEESLKIVADKLSPKLGESAQNLAEDFDDLVNDNPLTKP
;
A
#
# COMPACT_ATOMS: atom_id res chain seq x y z
N MET A 1 -11.04 -70.62 48.43
CA MET A 1 -10.61 -70.32 47.04
C MET A 1 -11.45 -69.15 46.57
N ASN A 2 -10.96 -68.04 46.03
CA ASN A 2 -9.62 -67.56 45.72
C ASN A 2 -9.62 -66.03 45.86
N THR A 3 -8.43 -65.50 46.09
CA THR A 3 -8.04 -64.14 46.49
C THR A 3 -8.22 -63.06 45.42
N SER A 4 -8.49 -61.82 45.84
CA SER A 4 -8.28 -60.60 45.04
C SER A 4 -7.36 -59.61 45.77
N SER A 5 -6.39 -59.06 45.03
CA SER A 5 -5.39 -58.05 45.43
C SER A 5 -5.15 -57.13 44.23
N GLY A 6 -4.89 -55.83 44.32
CA GLY A 6 -4.75 -54.92 45.45
C GLY A 6 -4.38 -53.52 44.93
N ASN A 7 -4.48 -52.50 45.79
CA ASN A 7 -3.62 -51.30 45.83
C ASN A 7 -4.09 -50.39 46.98
N PRO A 8 -3.25 -50.07 47.98
CA PRO A 8 -3.60 -49.11 49.02
C PRO A 8 -2.72 -47.84 49.03
N PHE A 9 -3.39 -46.73 49.34
CA PHE A 9 -2.84 -45.48 49.83
C PHE A 9 -2.63 -45.52 51.37
N ASN A 10 -1.83 -44.57 51.87
CA ASN A 10 -1.58 -44.12 53.27
C ASN A 10 -0.52 -44.87 54.12
N TYR A 11 0.49 -44.14 54.63
CA TYR A 11 0.48 -43.53 55.99
C TYR A 11 1.71 -42.63 56.26
N SER A 12 1.45 -41.56 57.03
CA SER A 12 2.25 -40.75 57.97
C SER A 12 3.79 -40.86 58.09
N SER A 13 4.40 -39.67 58.14
CA SER A 13 5.41 -39.16 59.10
C SER A 13 6.41 -40.13 59.77
N ALA A 14 7.69 -39.93 59.46
CA ALA A 14 8.82 -40.19 60.36
C ALA A 14 9.78 -38.99 60.35
N MET A 15 9.91 -38.33 61.50
CA MET A 15 11.01 -37.40 61.79
C MET A 15 12.31 -38.18 62.00
N ALA A 16 13.42 -37.67 61.46
CA ALA A 16 14.76 -37.87 62.03
C ALA A 16 15.58 -36.58 61.86
N LYS A 17 16.18 -36.17 62.98
CA LYS A 17 16.81 -34.88 63.28
C LYS A 17 18.12 -34.66 62.51
N ASN A 18 18.39 -33.41 62.14
CA ASN A 18 19.72 -32.84 62.39
C ASN A 18 19.59 -31.35 62.75
N ASN A 19 20.05 -31.03 63.96
CA ASN A 19 20.14 -29.67 64.51
C ASN A 19 21.39 -28.99 63.96
N GLY A 20 21.27 -27.71 63.60
CA GLY A 20 22.40 -26.79 63.54
C GLY A 20 22.42 -25.91 62.30
N LEU A 21 21.66 -24.81 62.33
CA LEU A 21 21.97 -23.48 61.80
C LEU A 21 20.68 -22.63 61.92
N MET A 22 20.52 -21.98 63.09
CA MET A 22 19.53 -20.91 63.26
C MET A 22 19.88 -19.79 62.26
N ALA A 23 19.15 -19.70 61.15
CA ALA A 23 19.23 -18.54 60.27
C ALA A 23 18.69 -17.32 61.05
N ASN A 24 19.55 -16.32 61.21
CA ASN A 24 19.34 -15.10 61.99
C ASN A 24 17.90 -14.56 61.92
N SER A 25 17.24 -14.41 63.07
CA SER A 25 15.93 -13.76 63.19
C SER A 25 15.91 -12.36 62.55
N SER A 26 17.05 -11.66 62.55
CA SER A 26 17.23 -10.38 61.86
C SER A 26 17.16 -10.48 60.33
N SER A 27 17.71 -11.56 59.74
CA SER A 27 17.65 -11.78 58.28
C SER A 27 16.24 -12.16 57.82
N ARG A 28 15.51 -12.91 58.64
CA ARG A 28 14.10 -13.24 58.40
C ARG A 28 13.21 -12.01 58.54
N MET A 29 13.42 -11.20 59.58
CA MET A 29 12.73 -9.91 59.74
C MET A 29 13.06 -8.91 58.62
N ALA A 30 14.29 -8.89 58.12
CA ALA A 30 14.68 -8.06 56.98
C ALA A 30 13.99 -8.50 55.69
N LEU A 31 13.91 -9.81 55.45
CA LEU A 31 13.16 -10.38 54.33
C LEU A 31 11.66 -10.07 54.45
N ASP A 32 11.07 -10.26 55.63
CA ASP A 32 9.66 -9.97 55.90
C ASP A 32 9.33 -8.49 55.69
N ASN A 33 10.21 -7.59 56.14
CA ASN A 33 10.06 -6.15 55.90
C ASN A 33 10.23 -5.79 54.42
N LEU A 34 11.12 -6.47 53.69
CA LEU A 34 11.27 -6.32 52.25
C LEU A 34 10.01 -6.78 51.53
N LEU A 35 9.47 -7.96 51.87
CA LEU A 35 8.23 -8.49 51.27
C LEU A 35 7.04 -7.57 51.53
N ARG A 36 6.88 -7.06 52.76
CA ARG A 36 5.84 -6.07 53.09
C ARG A 36 6.00 -4.78 52.31
N ARG A 37 7.23 -4.28 52.13
CA ARG A 37 7.50 -3.02 51.41
C ARG A 37 7.32 -3.16 49.90
N GLU A 38 7.87 -4.23 49.32
CA GLU A 38 7.93 -4.43 47.87
C GLU A 38 6.64 -5.00 47.30
N LEU A 39 5.93 -5.86 48.04
CA LEU A 39 4.71 -6.53 47.59
C LEU A 39 3.44 -5.99 48.26
N LYS A 40 3.54 -5.07 49.22
CA LYS A 40 2.41 -4.50 49.98
C LYS A 40 1.52 -5.56 50.66
N VAL A 41 2.12 -6.68 51.06
CA VAL A 41 1.42 -7.80 51.73
C VAL A 41 1.35 -7.55 53.24
N SER A 42 0.24 -7.89 53.89
CA SER A 42 0.08 -7.73 55.35
C SER A 42 0.79 -8.84 56.13
N ASP A 43 0.66 -10.10 55.70
CA ASP A 43 1.34 -11.25 56.31
C ASP A 43 2.37 -11.90 55.34
N PRO A 44 3.68 -11.73 55.58
CA PRO A 44 4.73 -12.31 54.75
C PRO A 44 4.93 -13.83 54.96
N ASN A 45 4.17 -14.49 55.84
CA ASN A 45 4.16 -15.95 55.95
C ASN A 45 2.95 -16.60 55.24
N ASP A 46 1.99 -15.81 54.74
CA ASP A 46 0.87 -16.33 53.95
C ASP A 46 1.24 -16.46 52.46
N ALA A 47 1.46 -17.70 52.03
CA ALA A 47 1.86 -18.02 50.67
C ALA A 47 0.82 -17.55 49.62
N LYS A 48 -0.47 -17.49 49.97
CA LYS A 48 -1.52 -17.05 49.03
C LYS A 48 -1.46 -15.55 48.79
N GLN A 49 -1.32 -14.75 49.85
CA GLN A 49 -1.19 -13.29 49.71
C GLN A 49 0.08 -12.89 48.95
N ILE A 50 1.19 -13.60 49.18
CA ILE A 50 2.43 -13.35 48.42
C ILE A 50 2.25 -13.70 46.95
N ALA A 51 1.62 -14.84 46.64
CA ALA A 51 1.37 -15.24 45.26
C ALA A 51 0.47 -14.22 44.53
N GLU A 52 -0.63 -13.79 45.16
CA GLU A 52 -1.52 -12.76 44.59
C GLU A 52 -0.82 -11.41 44.41
N ALA A 53 0.01 -10.98 45.37
CA ALA A 53 0.75 -9.74 45.28
C ALA A 53 1.86 -9.78 44.21
N LEU A 54 2.56 -10.92 44.07
CA LEU A 54 3.51 -11.15 42.98
C LEU A 54 2.80 -11.14 41.63
N LEU A 55 1.62 -11.77 41.54
CA LEU A 55 0.84 -11.81 40.31
C LEU A 55 0.35 -10.42 39.91
N ASN A 56 -0.11 -9.63 40.88
CA ASN A 56 -0.49 -8.23 40.67
C ASN A 56 0.71 -7.36 40.26
N ARG A 57 1.89 -7.55 40.88
CA ARG A 57 3.12 -6.82 40.54
C ARG A 57 3.61 -7.15 39.13
N TYR A 58 3.55 -8.42 38.75
CA TYR A 58 4.03 -8.91 37.45
C TYR A 58 2.90 -9.10 36.43
N LYS A 59 1.74 -8.46 36.62
CA LYS A 59 0.57 -8.57 35.74
C LYS A 59 0.88 -8.26 34.27
N ASN A 60 1.89 -7.44 34.03
CA ASN A 60 2.37 -7.06 32.68
C ASN A 60 3.43 -8.01 32.10
N ASN A 61 3.88 -9.00 32.87
CA ASN A 61 4.86 -9.99 32.42
C ASN A 61 4.12 -11.18 31.76
N PRO A 62 4.46 -11.55 30.51
CA PRO A 62 3.80 -12.65 29.80
C PRO A 62 3.84 -13.99 30.55
N ARG A 63 4.84 -14.21 31.41
CA ARG A 63 4.92 -15.42 32.25
C ARG A 63 3.89 -15.45 33.39
N ALA A 64 3.50 -14.30 33.94
CA ALA A 64 2.47 -14.24 34.99
C ALA A 64 1.07 -14.50 34.43
N LEU A 65 0.81 -14.04 33.20
CA LEU A 65 -0.41 -14.35 32.45
C LEU A 65 -0.51 -15.84 32.09
N ALA A 66 0.62 -16.49 31.80
CA ALA A 66 0.67 -17.94 31.55
C ALA A 66 0.25 -18.76 32.78
N ILE A 67 0.65 -18.33 33.98
CA ILE A 67 0.28 -18.96 35.25
C ILE A 67 -1.23 -18.85 35.53
N ASN A 68 -1.85 -17.70 35.22
CA ASN A 68 -3.31 -17.56 35.31
C ASN A 68 -4.05 -18.48 34.33
N LYS A 69 -3.56 -18.59 33.09
CA LYS A 69 -4.14 -19.49 32.09
C LYS A 69 -3.97 -20.96 32.45
N GLU A 70 -2.90 -21.31 33.16
CA GLU A 70 -2.72 -22.65 33.73
C GLU A 70 -3.73 -22.94 34.85
N ALA A 71 -4.00 -21.97 35.73
CA ALA A 71 -5.06 -22.09 36.73
C ALA A 71 -6.46 -22.25 36.08
N GLU A 72 -6.66 -21.70 34.88
CA GLU A 72 -7.85 -21.89 34.04
C GLU A 72 -7.83 -23.20 33.21
N GLY A 73 -6.81 -24.04 33.37
CA GLY A 73 -6.71 -25.37 32.75
C GLY A 73 -5.97 -25.45 31.42
N VAL A 74 -5.27 -24.39 31.00
CA VAL A 74 -4.50 -24.36 29.75
C VAL A 74 -3.04 -24.78 29.99
N PRO A 75 -2.46 -25.72 29.21
CA PRO A 75 -1.10 -26.21 29.44
C PRO A 75 -0.04 -25.10 29.40
N PHE A 76 0.82 -25.04 30.43
CA PHE A 76 1.88 -24.02 30.61
C PHE A 76 2.85 -23.91 29.41
N LEU A 77 3.14 -25.02 28.73
CA LEU A 77 4.05 -25.08 27.57
C LEU A 77 3.46 -24.45 26.29
N LEU A 78 2.14 -24.36 26.18
CA LEU A 78 1.45 -23.65 25.08
C LEU A 78 1.18 -22.18 25.41
N ALA A 79 1.33 -21.79 26.69
CA ALA A 79 1.23 -20.42 27.17
C ALA A 79 2.56 -19.65 27.01
N SER A 80 3.26 -19.87 25.88
CA SER A 80 4.18 -18.86 25.36
C SER A 80 3.32 -17.66 25.00
N GLY A 81 3.09 -16.79 25.97
CA GLY A 81 2.29 -15.60 25.77
C GLY A 81 2.89 -14.83 24.61
N THR A 82 2.17 -14.81 23.47
CA THR A 82 2.21 -13.64 22.60
C THR A 82 2.11 -12.45 23.54
N PRO A 83 3.16 -11.61 23.65
CA PRO A 83 3.09 -10.45 24.51
C PRO A 83 1.79 -9.75 24.16
N MET A 84 0.94 -9.51 25.17
CA MET A 84 -0.21 -8.64 24.97
C MET A 84 0.36 -7.40 24.32
N ALA A 85 -0.12 -7.10 23.11
CA ALA A 85 0.16 -5.85 22.47
C ALA A 85 -0.04 -4.77 23.52
N LEU A 86 1.05 -4.11 23.92
CA LEU A 86 0.95 -2.88 24.68
C LEU A 86 0.00 -2.00 23.86
N GLN A 87 -1.20 -1.75 24.38
CA GLN A 87 -2.09 -0.77 23.79
C GLN A 87 -1.28 0.52 23.73
N GLN A 88 -0.91 0.91 22.51
CA GLN A 88 -0.16 2.14 22.31
C GLN A 88 -1.02 3.28 22.86
N ALA A 89 -0.37 4.18 23.60
CA ALA A 89 -1.05 5.35 24.12
C ALA A 89 -1.67 6.13 22.95
N PRO A 90 -2.87 6.71 23.13
CA PRO A 90 -3.52 7.47 22.07
C PRO A 90 -2.62 8.62 21.61
N THR A 91 -2.49 8.75 20.30
CA THR A 91 -1.68 9.74 19.57
C THR A 91 -2.57 10.78 18.91
N SER A 92 -1.99 11.88 18.39
CA SER A 92 -2.72 12.85 17.58
C SER A 92 -3.39 12.21 16.36
N SER A 93 -2.73 11.21 15.75
CA SER A 93 -3.28 10.48 14.61
C SER A 93 -4.54 9.69 14.94
N ASP A 94 -4.78 9.31 16.21
CA ASP A 94 -6.04 8.64 16.59
C ASP A 94 -7.23 9.61 16.49
N ALA A 95 -7.03 10.90 16.76
CA ALA A 95 -8.07 11.92 16.61
C ALA A 95 -8.35 12.21 15.12
N GLU A 96 -7.29 12.36 14.31
CA GLU A 96 -7.39 12.53 12.86
C GLU A 96 -8.04 11.30 12.20
N MET A 97 -7.68 10.09 12.65
CA MET A 97 -8.28 8.85 12.18
C MET A 97 -9.77 8.79 12.50
N GLN A 98 -10.16 9.16 13.73
CA GLN A 98 -11.58 9.16 14.09
C GLN A 98 -12.38 10.18 13.26
N GLN A 99 -11.80 11.35 12.98
CA GLN A 99 -12.41 12.33 12.10
C GLN A 99 -12.59 11.75 10.69
N ALA A 100 -11.54 11.20 10.10
CA ALA A 100 -11.60 10.60 8.76
C ALA A 100 -12.60 9.44 8.67
N ILE A 101 -12.71 8.60 9.72
CA ILE A 101 -13.74 7.55 9.81
C ILE A 101 -15.16 8.15 9.81
N ASN A 102 -15.36 9.22 10.58
CA ASN A 102 -16.66 9.88 10.66
C ASN A 102 -17.05 10.51 9.31
N ASP A 103 -16.09 11.09 8.59
CA ASP A 103 -16.31 11.66 7.26
C ASP A 103 -16.65 10.56 6.24
N VAL A 104 -15.93 9.44 6.22
CA VAL A 104 -16.28 8.26 5.40
C VAL A 104 -17.69 7.75 5.72
N GLU A 105 -18.06 7.65 7.00
CA GLU A 105 -19.39 7.16 7.40
C GLU A 105 -20.50 8.13 7.01
N ARG A 106 -20.25 9.45 7.07
CA ARG A 106 -21.21 10.47 6.60
C ARG A 106 -21.43 10.33 5.10
N ASP A 107 -20.35 10.25 4.32
CA ASP A 107 -20.41 10.22 2.87
C ASP A 107 -20.98 8.88 2.35
N LEU A 108 -20.68 7.76 3.02
CA LEU A 108 -21.33 6.47 2.74
C LEU A 108 -22.83 6.50 2.98
N ARG A 109 -23.28 7.12 4.09
CA ARG A 109 -24.73 7.27 4.36
C ARG A 109 -25.40 8.12 3.30
N GLU A 110 -24.75 9.18 2.85
CA GLU A 110 -25.27 10.01 1.76
C GLU A 110 -25.44 9.19 0.48
N LEU A 111 -24.45 8.40 0.09
CA LEU A 111 -24.54 7.51 -1.07
C LEU A 111 -25.65 6.46 -0.96
N THR A 112 -25.79 5.81 0.20
CA THR A 112 -26.78 4.72 0.38
C THR A 112 -28.22 5.20 0.56
N THR A 113 -28.43 6.43 0.99
CA THR A 113 -29.79 6.97 1.24
C THR A 113 -30.31 7.86 0.11
N ASN A 114 -29.47 8.16 -0.89
CA ASN A 114 -29.86 9.02 -2.00
C ASN A 114 -30.86 8.31 -2.93
N SER A 115 -31.99 8.96 -3.19
CA SER A 115 -33.06 8.41 -4.03
C SER A 115 -32.68 8.25 -5.50
N ILE A 116 -31.67 8.98 -5.99
CA ILE A 116 -31.14 8.89 -7.36
C ILE A 116 -30.34 7.59 -7.53
N LEU A 117 -29.76 7.05 -6.46
CA LEU A 117 -28.92 5.84 -6.45
C LEU A 117 -29.68 4.59 -5.97
N LYS A 118 -31.02 4.63 -5.95
CA LYS A 118 -31.86 3.52 -5.47
C LYS A 118 -31.66 2.20 -6.22
N ASP A 119 -31.24 2.27 -7.47
CA ASP A 119 -31.06 1.09 -8.34
C ASP A 119 -29.73 0.37 -8.07
N VAL A 120 -28.80 1.03 -7.37
CA VAL A 120 -27.45 0.50 -7.04
C VAL A 120 -27.19 0.49 -5.52
N THR A 121 -28.23 0.64 -4.71
CA THR A 121 -28.15 0.62 -3.25
C THR A 121 -27.50 -0.66 -2.70
N PRO A 122 -27.85 -1.89 -3.15
CA PRO A 122 -27.22 -3.09 -2.58
C PRO A 122 -25.72 -3.18 -2.89
N GLU A 123 -25.28 -2.70 -4.06
CA GLU A 123 -23.87 -2.60 -4.43
C GLU A 123 -23.14 -1.62 -3.50
N LEU A 124 -23.73 -0.45 -3.23
CA LEU A 124 -23.18 0.57 -2.33
C LEU A 124 -23.15 0.11 -0.86
N GLU A 125 -24.14 -0.66 -0.41
CA GLU A 125 -24.13 -1.30 0.91
C GLU A 125 -22.99 -2.32 1.02
N GLY A 126 -22.76 -3.11 -0.05
CA GLY A 126 -21.62 -4.03 -0.16
C GLY A 126 -20.28 -3.29 -0.07
N TRP A 127 -20.15 -2.16 -0.77
CA TRP A 127 -18.97 -1.28 -0.66
C TRP A 127 -18.79 -0.77 0.77
N ALA A 128 -19.86 -0.29 1.41
CA ALA A 128 -19.81 0.23 2.76
C ALA A 128 -19.34 -0.84 3.77
N MET A 129 -19.81 -2.08 3.65
CA MET A 129 -19.36 -3.19 4.49
C MET A 129 -17.87 -3.49 4.29
N ALA A 130 -17.42 -3.59 3.04
CA ALA A 130 -16.03 -3.88 2.71
C ALA A 130 -15.08 -2.77 3.18
N VAL A 131 -15.45 -1.51 2.95
CA VAL A 131 -14.68 -0.33 3.37
C VAL A 131 -14.56 -0.28 4.90
N ARG A 132 -15.67 -0.44 5.64
CA ARG A 132 -15.64 -0.45 7.12
C ARG A 132 -14.73 -1.54 7.67
N SER A 133 -14.81 -2.75 7.11
CA SER A 133 -13.94 -3.87 7.49
C SER A 133 -12.47 -3.56 7.22
N ALA A 134 -12.16 -3.04 6.02
CA ALA A 134 -10.80 -2.67 5.63
C ALA A 134 -10.22 -1.59 6.56
N ILE A 135 -10.99 -0.55 6.89
CA ILE A 135 -10.55 0.52 7.79
C ILE A 135 -10.25 -0.02 9.19
N GLN A 136 -11.15 -0.82 9.77
CA GLN A 136 -10.96 -1.38 11.12
C GLN A 136 -9.71 -2.28 11.17
N GLU A 137 -9.53 -3.12 10.16
CA GLU A 137 -8.36 -3.99 10.04
C GLU A 137 -7.06 -3.19 9.78
N GLY A 138 -7.17 -2.09 9.03
CA GLY A 138 -6.08 -1.16 8.74
C GLY A 138 -5.56 -0.48 9.99
N VAL A 139 -6.46 0.10 10.80
CA VAL A 139 -6.11 0.75 12.07
C VAL A 139 -5.43 -0.22 13.03
N ASN A 140 -5.98 -1.43 13.14
CA ASN A 140 -5.43 -2.45 14.02
C ASN A 140 -4.03 -2.91 13.59
N SER A 141 -3.81 -3.09 12.28
CA SER A 141 -2.50 -3.50 11.75
C SER A 141 -1.46 -2.37 11.80
N ALA A 142 -1.86 -1.12 11.51
CA ALA A 142 -0.96 0.03 11.48
C ALA A 142 -0.26 0.27 12.83
N ARG A 143 -0.97 0.05 13.93
CA ARG A 143 -0.42 0.15 15.31
C ARG A 143 0.74 -0.82 15.57
N PHE A 144 0.85 -1.90 14.79
CA PHE A 144 1.90 -2.90 14.91
C PHE A 144 2.87 -2.89 13.72
N ALA A 145 3.11 -1.74 13.09
CA ALA A 145 3.98 -1.60 11.91
C ALA A 145 5.44 -2.09 12.09
N LEU A 146 5.88 -2.32 13.33
CA LEU A 146 7.16 -2.96 13.64
C LEU A 146 7.20 -4.42 13.19
N ASP A 147 6.06 -5.12 13.23
CA ASP A 147 5.88 -6.44 12.65
C ASP A 147 5.75 -6.31 11.12
N PRO A 148 6.64 -6.95 10.34
CA PRO A 148 6.61 -6.90 8.88
C PRO A 148 5.27 -7.32 8.28
N ARG A 149 4.64 -8.35 8.84
CA ARG A 149 3.37 -8.86 8.33
C ARG A 149 2.24 -7.85 8.50
N GLN A 150 2.22 -7.16 9.64
CA GLN A 150 1.20 -6.14 9.90
C GLN A 150 1.42 -4.90 9.03
N ARG A 151 2.68 -4.49 8.85
CA ARG A 151 3.04 -3.41 7.94
C ARG A 151 2.61 -3.70 6.50
N ASP A 152 2.95 -4.85 5.95
CA ASP A 152 2.58 -5.25 4.58
C ASP A 152 1.06 -5.34 4.42
N LYS A 153 0.37 -5.82 5.45
CA LYS A 153 -1.09 -5.85 5.51
C LYS A 153 -1.69 -4.43 5.46
N THR A 154 -1.14 -3.48 6.21
CA THR A 154 -1.59 -2.08 6.15
C THR A 154 -1.35 -1.47 4.77
N PHE A 155 -0.22 -1.74 4.10
CA PHE A 155 -0.01 -1.34 2.70
C PHE A 155 -1.07 -1.95 1.76
N GLY A 156 -1.40 -3.23 1.92
CA GLY A 156 -2.47 -3.89 1.16
C GLY A 156 -3.85 -3.25 1.37
N ILE A 157 -4.17 -2.89 2.61
CA ILE A 157 -5.42 -2.22 2.96
C ILE A 157 -5.46 -0.80 2.39
N ARG A 158 -4.38 -0.02 2.51
CA ARG A 158 -4.26 1.31 1.90
C ARG A 158 -4.54 1.25 0.39
N ARG A 159 -3.94 0.28 -0.29
CA ARG A 159 -4.18 0.03 -1.73
C ARG A 159 -5.64 -0.26 -2.01
N THR A 160 -6.25 -1.15 -1.23
CA THR A 160 -7.67 -1.49 -1.37
C THR A 160 -8.57 -0.26 -1.20
N LEU A 161 -8.29 0.60 -0.21
CA LEU A 161 -9.02 1.87 -0.04
C LEU A 161 -8.83 2.81 -1.23
N GLY A 162 -7.61 2.90 -1.77
CA GLY A 162 -7.33 3.65 -2.99
C GLY A 162 -8.03 3.10 -4.24
N ASP A 163 -8.25 1.78 -4.31
CA ASP A 163 -9.04 1.15 -5.38
C ASP A 163 -10.52 1.59 -5.29
N TYR A 164 -11.10 1.59 -4.08
CA TYR A 164 -12.45 2.13 -3.87
C TYR A 164 -12.55 3.63 -4.15
N ALA A 165 -11.57 4.43 -3.73
CA ALA A 165 -11.54 5.87 -3.99
C ALA A 165 -11.51 6.16 -5.50
N ARG A 166 -10.70 5.40 -6.25
CA ARG A 166 -10.64 5.52 -7.69
C ARG A 166 -11.92 5.07 -8.38
N LEU A 167 -12.50 3.95 -7.97
CA LEU A 167 -13.79 3.48 -8.50
C LEU A 167 -14.90 4.50 -8.23
N ALA A 168 -14.94 5.08 -7.04
CA ALA A 168 -15.88 6.15 -6.70
C ALA A 168 -15.71 7.36 -7.63
N ARG A 169 -14.47 7.84 -7.85
CA ARG A 169 -14.21 8.94 -8.80
C ARG A 169 -14.65 8.61 -10.23
N LEU A 170 -14.42 7.38 -10.68
CA LEU A 170 -14.80 6.93 -12.02
C LEU A 170 -16.34 6.85 -12.18
N VAL A 171 -17.03 6.21 -11.24
CA VAL A 171 -18.51 6.12 -11.21
C VAL A 171 -19.12 7.52 -11.09
N GLY A 172 -18.53 8.38 -10.25
CA GLY A 172 -18.92 9.78 -10.09
C GLY A 172 -18.75 10.59 -11.37
N ALA A 173 -17.61 10.49 -12.05
CA ALA A 173 -17.36 11.17 -13.32
C ALA A 173 -18.35 10.74 -14.41
N LEU A 174 -18.76 9.46 -14.40
CA LEU A 174 -19.76 8.91 -15.30
C LEU A 174 -21.21 9.23 -14.90
N THR A 175 -21.42 9.76 -13.69
CA THR A 175 -22.73 10.15 -13.17
C THR A 175 -22.73 11.65 -12.86
N PRO A 176 -22.87 12.54 -13.86
CA PRO A 176 -22.66 13.99 -13.69
C PRO A 176 -23.49 14.62 -12.57
N THR A 177 -24.72 14.13 -12.37
CA THR A 177 -25.62 14.62 -11.32
C THR A 177 -25.14 14.31 -9.90
N MET A 178 -24.37 13.22 -9.71
CA MET A 178 -23.90 12.74 -8.40
C MET A 178 -22.36 12.80 -8.26
N SER A 179 -21.66 13.38 -9.25
CA SER A 179 -20.19 13.42 -9.30
C SER A 179 -19.57 13.99 -8.01
N LEU A 180 -20.16 15.04 -7.43
CA LEU A 180 -19.65 15.65 -6.21
C LEU A 180 -19.71 14.72 -5.00
N ILE A 181 -20.80 13.97 -4.84
CA ILE A 181 -21.01 13.07 -3.69
C ILE A 181 -19.97 11.93 -3.74
N TYR A 182 -19.82 11.31 -4.91
CA TYR A 182 -18.79 10.27 -5.11
C TYR A 182 -17.36 10.80 -4.94
N ARG A 183 -17.09 12.04 -5.34
CA ARG A 183 -15.77 12.68 -5.12
C ARG A 183 -15.48 12.94 -3.65
N LYS A 184 -16.48 13.42 -2.89
CA LYS A 184 -16.33 13.61 -1.45
C LYS A 184 -16.06 12.31 -0.72
N PHE A 185 -16.81 11.26 -1.06
CA PHE A 185 -16.54 9.92 -0.56
C PHE A 185 -15.11 9.44 -0.89
N ALA A 186 -14.64 9.65 -2.14
CA ALA A 186 -13.27 9.32 -2.51
C ALA A 186 -12.21 10.14 -1.76
N GLN A 187 -12.47 11.43 -1.53
CA GLN A 187 -11.62 12.30 -0.71
C GLN A 187 -11.50 11.77 0.72
N SER A 188 -12.60 11.38 1.36
CA SER A 188 -12.57 10.81 2.71
C SER A 188 -11.82 9.46 2.78
N LEU A 189 -11.89 8.64 1.72
CA LEU A 189 -11.08 7.42 1.64
C LEU A 189 -9.57 7.73 1.53
N ASP A 190 -9.20 8.75 0.76
CA ASP A 190 -7.81 9.20 0.64
C ASP A 190 -7.27 9.75 1.97
N GLU A 191 -8.10 10.44 2.75
CA GLU A 191 -7.76 10.92 4.09
C GLU A 191 -7.44 9.74 5.02
N VAL A 192 -8.32 8.73 5.08
CA VAL A 192 -8.07 7.52 5.86
C VAL A 192 -6.78 6.82 5.39
N ALA A 193 -6.59 6.65 4.09
CA ALA A 193 -5.39 6.03 3.52
C ALA A 193 -4.10 6.78 3.89
N SER A 194 -4.16 8.11 3.98
CA SER A 194 -3.05 8.98 4.37
C SER A 194 -2.77 8.89 5.88
N VAL A 195 -3.81 8.87 6.71
CA VAL A 195 -3.65 8.71 8.16
C VAL A 195 -3.08 7.34 8.51
N LEU A 196 -3.46 6.26 7.81
CA LEU A 196 -2.84 4.94 8.00
C LEU A 196 -1.32 4.95 7.78
N PHE A 197 -0.84 5.71 6.81
CA PHE A 197 0.60 5.92 6.58
C PHE A 197 1.29 6.61 7.74
N VAL A 198 0.70 7.70 8.24
CA VAL A 198 1.21 8.44 9.38
C VAL A 198 1.22 7.54 10.62
N MET A 199 0.13 6.81 10.89
CA MET A 199 0.03 5.87 12.01
C MET A 199 1.11 4.80 11.99
N MET A 200 1.45 4.24 10.82
CA MET A 200 2.56 3.28 10.73
C MET A 200 3.90 3.92 11.09
N GLY A 201 4.19 5.12 10.58
CA GLY A 201 5.42 5.84 10.91
C GLY A 201 5.48 6.26 12.38
N GLU A 202 4.34 6.66 12.97
CA GLU A 202 4.23 6.94 14.40
C GLU A 202 4.42 5.69 15.25
N ALA A 203 3.85 4.55 14.85
CA ALA A 203 4.05 3.28 15.53
C ALA A 203 5.54 2.91 15.58
N LEU A 204 6.30 3.17 14.50
CA LEU A 204 7.76 3.01 14.51
C LEU A 204 8.44 4.03 15.45
N SER A 205 8.05 5.31 15.36
CA SER A 205 8.63 6.38 16.19
C SER A 205 8.36 6.22 17.69
N ASN A 206 7.17 5.74 18.08
CA ASN A 206 6.74 5.62 19.47
C ASN A 206 7.56 4.60 20.26
N VAL A 207 8.09 3.59 19.58
CA VAL A 207 8.99 2.61 20.19
C VAL A 207 10.44 3.13 20.19
N GLY A 208 10.66 4.36 19.75
CA GLY A 208 11.98 4.98 19.65
C GLY A 208 12.81 4.40 18.51
N PHE A 209 12.19 3.85 17.46
CA PHE A 209 12.94 3.36 16.31
C PHE A 209 13.55 4.53 15.52
N GLY A 210 14.87 4.53 15.38
CA GLY A 210 15.63 5.53 14.62
C GLY A 210 16.78 4.91 13.84
N GLY A 211 16.69 3.59 13.59
CA GLY A 211 17.65 2.86 12.78
C GLY A 211 17.13 2.65 11.36
N ARG A 212 18.00 2.26 10.43
CA ARG A 212 17.63 1.87 9.06
C ARG A 212 17.29 0.38 8.91
N TYR A 213 17.41 -0.40 9.98
CA TYR A 213 17.29 -1.85 9.94
C TYR A 213 15.95 -2.31 10.53
N LEU A 214 15.05 -2.77 9.66
CA LEU A 214 13.82 -3.48 10.03
C LEU A 214 13.95 -4.94 9.59
N LEU A 215 13.35 -5.86 10.34
CA LEU A 215 13.27 -7.26 9.91
C LEU A 215 12.34 -7.40 8.71
N GLN A 216 12.62 -8.38 7.85
CA GLN A 216 11.75 -8.74 6.74
C GLN A 216 10.73 -9.81 7.13
N ALA A 217 11.07 -10.68 8.08
CA ALA A 217 10.17 -11.70 8.60
C ALA A 217 9.82 -11.45 10.09
N PRO A 218 8.59 -11.77 10.51
CA PRO A 218 8.21 -11.73 11.92
C PRO A 218 9.02 -12.74 12.74
N TYR A 219 9.17 -12.46 14.04
CA TYR A 219 9.94 -13.28 14.96
C TYR A 219 9.48 -14.75 15.00
N SER A 220 8.16 -14.99 15.02
CA SER A 220 7.60 -16.34 15.03
C SER A 220 7.97 -17.14 13.77
N GLU A 221 8.06 -16.47 12.62
CA GLU A 221 8.47 -17.10 11.39
C GLU A 221 9.97 -17.40 11.35
N LEU A 222 10.82 -16.53 11.93
CA LEU A 222 12.26 -16.80 12.03
C LEU A 222 12.56 -18.08 12.82
N GLN A 223 11.78 -18.37 13.86
CA GLN A 223 11.89 -19.64 14.61
C GLN A 223 11.55 -20.85 13.72
N VAL A 224 10.46 -20.77 12.95
CA VAL A 224 10.06 -21.84 12.02
C VAL A 224 11.12 -22.03 10.92
N ARG A 225 11.65 -20.94 10.36
CA ARG A 225 12.73 -20.98 9.36
C ARG A 225 14.00 -21.63 9.94
N ARG A 226 14.38 -21.30 11.18
CA ARG A 226 15.49 -21.94 11.90
C ARG A 226 15.28 -23.44 12.05
N ASP A 227 14.09 -23.86 12.45
CA ASP A 227 13.78 -25.29 12.61
C ASP A 227 13.80 -26.05 11.27
N ALA A 228 13.30 -25.41 10.20
CA ALA A 228 13.39 -25.96 8.85
C ALA A 228 14.84 -26.16 8.38
N VAL A 229 15.74 -25.22 8.69
CA VAL A 229 17.18 -25.36 8.40
C VAL A 229 17.80 -26.55 9.14
N ILE A 230 17.53 -26.68 10.44
CA ILE A 230 18.05 -27.80 11.24
C ILE A 230 17.50 -29.13 10.76
N TYR A 231 16.21 -29.21 10.43
CA TYR A 231 15.60 -30.39 9.84
C TYR A 231 16.25 -30.76 8.50
N ALA A 232 16.45 -29.78 7.61
CA ALA A 232 17.11 -30.00 6.33
C ALA A 232 18.60 -30.42 6.48
N LEU A 233 19.30 -29.94 7.51
CA LEU A 233 20.66 -30.40 7.82
C LEU A 233 20.69 -31.84 8.32
N ARG A 234 19.81 -32.22 9.25
CA ARG A 234 19.70 -33.61 9.76
C ARG A 234 19.42 -34.59 8.63
N ASN A 235 18.53 -34.18 7.73
CA ASN A 235 18.21 -34.85 6.48
C ASN A 235 19.44 -35.02 5.57
N LEU A 236 20.24 -33.97 5.38
CA LEU A 236 21.48 -34.02 4.57
C LEU A 236 22.53 -34.96 5.17
N VAL A 237 22.68 -34.98 6.49
CA VAL A 237 23.67 -35.79 7.22
C VAL A 237 23.21 -37.25 7.39
N GLY A 238 21.93 -37.55 7.17
CA GLY A 238 21.35 -38.87 7.39
C GLY A 238 21.12 -39.21 8.86
N ALA A 239 20.93 -38.19 9.72
CA ALA A 239 20.71 -38.33 11.16
C ALA A 239 19.23 -38.38 11.55
N THR A 240 18.30 -38.56 10.61
CA THR A 240 16.87 -38.63 10.88
C THR A 240 16.45 -39.95 11.54
N GLN A 241 15.50 -39.88 12.46
CA GLN A 241 14.98 -41.05 13.20
C GLN A 241 14.13 -41.99 12.33
N GLU A 242 13.55 -41.48 11.24
CA GLU A 242 12.88 -42.31 10.23
C GLU A 242 13.90 -42.69 9.15
N ALA A 243 14.17 -44.00 9.04
CA ALA A 243 14.98 -44.56 7.98
C ALA A 243 14.17 -44.57 6.68
N TYR A 244 14.31 -43.52 5.88
CA TYR A 244 13.73 -43.43 4.55
C TYR A 244 14.32 -44.49 3.60
N ALA A 245 13.55 -44.93 2.61
CA ALA A 245 14.01 -45.92 1.64
C ALA A 245 15.18 -45.36 0.80
N PRO A 246 16.09 -46.23 0.28
CA PRO A 246 17.24 -45.82 -0.54
C PRO A 246 16.91 -44.96 -1.78
N ASN A 247 15.64 -44.93 -2.16
CA ASN A 247 15.10 -44.28 -3.35
C ASN A 247 14.56 -42.87 -3.05
N GLU A 248 14.33 -42.55 -1.78
CA GLU A 248 13.68 -41.31 -1.33
C GLU A 248 14.71 -40.17 -1.15
N TRP A 249 15.99 -40.51 -0.95
CA TRP A 249 17.08 -39.56 -0.72
C TRP A 249 18.30 -39.83 -1.61
N PRO A 250 18.23 -39.58 -2.93
CA PRO A 250 19.38 -39.82 -3.79
C PRO A 250 20.56 -38.89 -3.41
N ARG A 251 21.69 -39.51 -3.06
CA ARG A 251 23.02 -38.87 -2.98
C ARG A 251 23.20 -37.81 -1.87
N GLY A 252 22.38 -37.81 -0.82
CA GLY A 252 22.50 -36.86 0.30
C GLY A 252 23.84 -36.94 1.04
N ILE A 253 24.22 -38.14 1.49
CA ILE A 253 25.49 -38.38 2.21
C ILE A 253 26.71 -38.13 1.30
N ASP A 254 26.62 -38.49 0.03
CA ASP A 254 27.69 -38.24 -0.94
C ASP A 254 27.86 -36.74 -1.22
N ALA A 255 26.77 -35.98 -1.28
CA ALA A 255 26.80 -34.53 -1.38
C ALA A 255 27.39 -33.89 -0.12
N TYR A 256 27.04 -34.39 1.07
CA TYR A 256 27.65 -33.93 2.32
C TYR A 256 29.17 -34.16 2.33
N ARG A 257 29.63 -35.36 1.95
CA ARG A 257 31.06 -35.70 1.87
C ARG A 257 31.79 -34.78 0.87
N GLN A 258 31.23 -34.58 -0.31
CA GLN A 258 31.80 -33.70 -1.33
C GLN A 258 31.84 -32.25 -0.87
N LEU A 259 30.79 -31.74 -0.23
CA LEU A 259 30.75 -30.37 0.31
C LEU A 259 31.85 -30.19 1.36
N PHE A 260 31.95 -31.13 2.29
CA PHE A 260 32.92 -31.10 3.37
C PHE A 260 34.36 -31.11 2.83
N GLN A 261 34.66 -31.99 1.88
CA GLN A 261 35.98 -32.07 1.24
C GLN A 261 36.31 -30.79 0.45
N ARG A 262 35.35 -30.26 -0.32
CA ARG A 262 35.55 -29.04 -1.11
C ARG A 262 35.76 -27.80 -0.24
N LEU A 263 35.06 -27.69 0.88
CA LEU A 263 35.29 -26.62 1.84
C LEU A 263 36.69 -26.71 2.46
N GLU A 264 37.19 -27.93 2.72
CA GLU A 264 38.56 -28.15 3.21
C GLU A 264 39.61 -27.80 2.14
N GLU A 265 39.43 -28.26 0.91
CA GLU A 265 40.31 -27.95 -0.23
C GLU A 265 40.39 -26.45 -0.54
N GLN A 266 39.30 -25.72 -0.30
CA GLN A 266 39.22 -24.27 -0.48
C GLN A 266 39.67 -23.46 0.76
N GLY A 267 40.05 -24.12 1.84
CA GLY A 267 40.46 -23.46 3.09
C GLY A 267 39.33 -22.77 3.85
N GLN A 268 38.06 -23.09 3.56
CA GLN A 268 36.86 -22.51 4.17
C GLN A 268 36.45 -23.27 5.45
N GLY A 269 37.41 -23.43 6.38
CA GLY A 269 37.20 -24.17 7.62
C GLY A 269 36.17 -23.54 8.56
N ASP A 270 35.96 -22.23 8.45
CA ASP A 270 34.92 -21.50 9.18
C ASP A 270 33.50 -21.85 8.69
N LEU A 271 33.30 -22.04 7.38
CA LEU A 271 32.03 -22.48 6.82
C LEU A 271 31.76 -23.96 7.14
N ARG A 272 32.81 -24.79 7.19
CA ARG A 272 32.71 -26.20 7.58
C ARG A 272 32.15 -26.37 8.99
N ALA A 273 32.47 -25.47 9.92
CA ALA A 273 31.92 -25.48 11.26
C ALA A 273 30.38 -25.33 11.28
N LEU A 274 29.78 -24.66 10.28
CA LEU A 274 28.33 -24.48 10.16
C LEU A 274 27.60 -25.74 9.67
N LEU A 275 28.32 -26.78 9.23
CA LEU A 275 27.73 -28.09 8.91
C LEU A 275 27.47 -28.94 10.16
N VAL A 276 27.90 -28.46 11.34
CA VAL A 276 27.61 -29.08 12.63
C VAL A 276 26.35 -28.44 13.20
N GLU A 277 25.36 -29.28 13.55
CA GLU A 277 24.05 -28.83 14.03
C GLU A 277 24.16 -27.87 15.22
N GLY A 278 25.02 -28.17 16.20
CA GLY A 278 25.19 -27.35 17.40
C GLY A 278 25.71 -25.94 17.11
N GLU A 279 26.70 -25.80 16.22
CA GLU A 279 27.24 -24.49 15.85
C GLU A 279 26.25 -23.70 14.99
N LEU A 280 25.58 -24.36 14.04
CA LEU A 280 24.58 -23.71 13.20
C LEU A 280 23.39 -23.22 14.03
N SER A 281 22.87 -24.07 14.92
CA SER A 281 21.83 -23.71 15.89
C SER A 281 22.26 -22.51 16.72
N ARG A 282 23.46 -22.55 17.31
CA ARG A 282 23.96 -21.47 18.17
C ARG A 282 24.02 -20.13 17.45
N VAL A 283 24.49 -20.10 16.20
CA VAL A 283 24.57 -18.87 15.40
C VAL A 283 23.16 -18.35 15.05
N MET A 284 22.25 -19.22 14.61
CA MET A 284 20.87 -18.84 14.30
C MET A 284 20.09 -18.38 15.54
N ASP A 285 20.23 -19.09 16.66
CA ASP A 285 19.57 -18.76 17.92
C ASP A 285 20.12 -17.45 18.49
N ALA A 286 21.42 -17.16 18.33
CA ALA A 286 22.00 -15.87 18.71
C ALA A 286 21.44 -14.71 17.87
N LEU A 287 21.26 -14.90 16.55
CA LEU A 287 20.60 -13.92 15.68
C LEU A 287 19.15 -13.66 16.11
N ILE A 288 18.38 -14.73 16.36
CA ILE A 288 17.00 -14.65 16.84
C ILE A 288 16.94 -13.98 18.21
N GLN A 289 17.83 -14.32 19.15
CA GLN A 289 17.85 -13.74 20.49
C GLN A 289 18.17 -12.25 20.45
N ARG A 290 19.12 -11.82 19.62
CA ARG A 290 19.46 -10.40 19.44
C ARG A 290 18.31 -9.58 18.87
N SER A 291 17.40 -10.18 18.10
CA SER A 291 16.19 -9.48 17.65
C SER A 291 15.28 -9.07 18.82
N GLY A 292 15.46 -9.67 20.00
CA GLY A 292 14.76 -9.31 21.24
C GLY A 292 13.24 -9.33 21.08
N GLN A 293 12.69 -10.33 20.38
CA GLN A 293 11.27 -10.45 20.02
C GLN A 293 10.74 -9.24 19.23
N GLY A 294 11.60 -8.58 18.45
CA GLY A 294 11.26 -7.37 17.71
C GLY A 294 11.31 -6.09 18.56
N SER A 295 11.87 -6.12 19.77
CA SER A 295 12.07 -4.89 20.57
C SER A 295 13.04 -3.92 19.86
N VAL A 296 12.84 -2.62 20.03
CA VAL A 296 13.69 -1.61 19.35
C VAL A 296 15.15 -1.67 19.77
N ALA A 297 15.43 -1.93 21.06
CA ALA A 297 16.80 -2.14 21.52
C ALA A 297 17.43 -3.37 20.84
N GLY A 298 16.68 -4.46 20.70
CA GLY A 298 17.09 -5.66 19.98
C GLY A 298 17.33 -5.38 18.49
N LEU A 299 16.40 -4.72 17.81
CA LEU A 299 16.55 -4.36 16.39
C LEU A 299 17.75 -3.44 16.12
N ARG A 300 18.03 -2.49 17.03
CA ARG A 300 19.23 -1.64 16.95
C ARG A 300 20.52 -2.45 17.16
N GLN A 301 20.55 -3.32 18.18
CA GLN A 301 21.69 -4.22 18.43
C GLN A 301 21.93 -5.16 17.24
N LEU A 302 20.85 -5.69 16.68
CA LEU A 302 20.86 -6.56 15.52
C LEU A 302 21.36 -5.81 14.29
N GLY A 303 20.88 -4.60 14.02
CA GLY A 303 21.38 -3.76 12.92
C GLY A 303 22.89 -3.46 13.00
N ALA A 304 23.47 -3.43 14.21
CA ALA A 304 24.90 -3.22 14.41
C ALA A 304 25.76 -4.50 14.32
N THR A 305 25.17 -5.68 14.52
CA THR A 305 25.95 -6.93 14.74
C THR A 305 25.58 -8.09 13.81
N ALA A 306 24.37 -8.10 13.25
CA ALA A 306 23.86 -9.23 12.49
C ALA A 306 24.57 -9.45 11.17
N GLN A 307 25.06 -8.38 10.53
CA GLN A 307 25.62 -8.47 9.18
C GLN A 307 26.77 -9.48 9.08
N LEU A 308 27.65 -9.56 10.08
CA LEU A 308 28.78 -10.50 10.04
C LEU A 308 28.32 -11.97 10.09
N ASP A 309 27.37 -12.28 10.98
CA ASP A 309 26.85 -13.63 11.13
C ASP A 309 25.98 -14.03 9.92
N VAL A 310 25.16 -13.09 9.41
CA VAL A 310 24.33 -13.30 8.21
C VAL A 310 25.18 -13.50 6.96
N GLU A 311 26.24 -12.70 6.75
CA GLU A 311 27.14 -12.89 5.61
C GLU A 311 27.88 -14.24 5.68
N ARG A 312 28.22 -14.73 6.88
CA ARG A 312 28.82 -16.06 7.03
C ARG A 312 27.88 -17.17 6.56
N LEU A 313 26.59 -17.09 6.93
CA LEU A 313 25.58 -18.04 6.44
C LEU A 313 25.36 -17.90 4.92
N ARG A 314 25.29 -16.67 4.39
CA ARG A 314 25.13 -16.42 2.96
C ARG A 314 26.30 -16.97 2.14
N ARG A 315 27.53 -16.83 2.62
CA ARG A 315 28.72 -17.42 1.98
C ARG A 315 28.60 -18.93 1.84
N LEU A 316 28.13 -19.62 2.89
CA LEU A 316 27.89 -21.07 2.81
C LEU A 316 26.88 -21.41 1.69
N VAL A 317 25.82 -20.62 1.52
CA VAL A 317 24.85 -20.81 0.43
C VAL A 317 25.48 -20.61 -0.94
N ILE A 318 26.19 -19.50 -1.14
CA ILE A 318 26.82 -19.16 -2.43
C ILE A 318 27.83 -20.22 -2.83
N VAL A 319 28.69 -20.60 -1.89
CA VAL A 319 29.72 -21.62 -2.10
C VAL A 319 29.05 -22.98 -2.35
N GLY A 320 28.04 -23.36 -1.56
CA GLY A 320 27.36 -24.65 -1.69
C GLY A 320 26.61 -24.88 -3.00
N LYS A 321 26.01 -23.84 -3.61
CA LYS A 321 25.13 -23.98 -4.80
C LYS A 321 25.83 -24.52 -6.05
N ASN A 322 27.13 -24.29 -6.22
CA ASN A 322 27.85 -24.59 -7.47
C ASN A 322 28.94 -25.68 -7.32
N LEU A 323 29.08 -26.29 -6.15
CA LEU A 323 30.22 -27.18 -5.88
C LEU A 323 29.99 -28.65 -6.22
N ILE A 324 28.73 -29.10 -6.31
CA ILE A 324 28.42 -30.53 -6.27
C ILE A 324 27.74 -30.96 -7.57
N TYR A 325 28.31 -31.98 -8.21
CA TYR A 325 27.76 -32.63 -9.39
C TYR A 325 27.80 -34.15 -9.21
N PRO A 326 26.70 -34.88 -9.48
CA PRO A 326 25.37 -34.38 -9.84
C PRO A 326 24.64 -33.74 -8.65
N ALA A 327 23.69 -32.83 -8.94
CA ALA A 327 22.92 -32.15 -7.91
C ALA A 327 22.17 -33.13 -7.00
N ALA A 328 22.18 -32.84 -5.69
CA ALA A 328 21.49 -33.61 -4.66
C ALA A 328 20.32 -32.78 -4.09
N PRO A 329 19.07 -33.28 -4.16
CA PRO A 329 17.91 -32.60 -3.57
C PRO A 329 18.08 -32.25 -2.08
N PRO A 330 18.64 -33.11 -1.20
CA PRO A 330 18.81 -32.81 0.23
C PRO A 330 19.70 -31.60 0.50
N LEU A 331 20.77 -31.45 -0.28
CA LEU A 331 21.66 -30.30 -0.17
C LEU A 331 20.95 -29.03 -0.64
N THR A 332 20.23 -29.11 -1.76
CA THR A 332 19.51 -27.96 -2.31
C THR A 332 18.47 -27.46 -1.32
N ALA A 333 17.68 -28.37 -0.72
CA ALA A 333 16.72 -28.04 0.32
C ALA A 333 17.37 -27.38 1.55
N PHE A 334 18.52 -27.86 2.00
CA PHE A 334 19.28 -27.24 3.09
C PHE A 334 19.74 -25.83 2.74
N LEU A 335 20.33 -25.63 1.55
CA LEU A 335 20.82 -24.32 1.12
C LEU A 335 19.69 -23.32 0.86
N GLU A 336 18.54 -23.77 0.36
CA GLU A 336 17.35 -22.94 0.17
C GLU A 336 16.69 -22.56 1.51
N ALA A 337 16.56 -23.51 2.44
CA ALA A 337 16.08 -23.21 3.79
C ALA A 337 17.01 -22.21 4.49
N LEU A 338 18.33 -22.37 4.33
CA LEU A 338 19.32 -21.46 4.92
C LEU A 338 19.25 -20.07 4.27
N GLN A 339 19.09 -20.00 2.95
CA GLN A 339 18.87 -18.74 2.25
C GLN A 339 17.61 -18.04 2.77
N LEU A 340 16.50 -18.76 2.89
CA LEU A 340 15.25 -18.21 3.39
C LEU A 340 15.40 -17.68 4.83
N PHE A 341 16.15 -18.36 5.69
CA PHE A 341 16.47 -17.84 7.03
C PHE A 341 17.27 -16.54 6.95
N VAL A 342 18.33 -16.51 6.13
CA VAL A 342 19.18 -15.34 5.89
C VAL A 342 18.36 -14.15 5.38
N ASP A 343 17.45 -14.38 4.42
CA ASP A 343 16.58 -13.35 3.84
C ASP A 343 15.68 -12.70 4.90
N GLY A 344 15.32 -13.40 5.97
CA GLY A 344 14.56 -12.83 7.09
C GLY A 344 15.29 -11.70 7.83
N PHE A 345 16.62 -11.66 7.72
CA PHE A 345 17.51 -10.64 8.28
C PHE A 345 18.07 -9.69 7.20
N GLU A 346 17.52 -9.69 5.99
CA GLU A 346 17.75 -8.56 5.10
C GLU A 346 16.98 -7.33 5.61
N PRO A 347 17.55 -6.11 5.47
CA PRO A 347 16.87 -4.90 5.89
C PRO A 347 15.60 -4.73 5.06
N SER A 348 14.46 -4.79 5.73
CA SER A 348 13.16 -4.57 5.12
C SER A 348 12.88 -3.10 4.82
N GLY A 349 12.05 -2.89 3.81
CA GLY A 349 11.42 -1.62 3.50
C GLY A 349 10.60 -1.05 4.64
N GLY A 350 10.26 0.25 4.54
CA GLY A 350 9.35 0.92 5.47
C GLY A 350 10.03 1.85 6.48
N PHE A 351 11.36 1.92 6.54
CA PHE A 351 12.03 2.91 7.40
C PHE A 351 11.71 4.35 6.99
N ARG A 352 11.40 4.58 5.69
CA ARG A 352 10.98 5.88 5.15
C ARG A 352 9.61 6.32 5.67
N LEU A 353 8.80 5.45 6.27
CA LEU A 353 7.55 5.82 6.94
C LEU A 353 7.79 6.80 8.08
N LEU A 354 8.97 6.75 8.73
CA LEU A 354 9.38 7.76 9.71
C LEU A 354 9.48 9.17 9.09
N ARG A 355 9.86 9.26 7.81
CA ARG A 355 9.94 10.53 7.06
C ARG A 355 8.57 11.13 6.77
N ILE A 356 7.57 10.27 6.59
CA ILE A 356 6.18 10.67 6.36
C ILE A 356 5.53 11.14 7.67
N ALA A 357 5.73 10.40 8.76
CA ALA A 357 5.03 10.66 10.02
C ALA A 357 5.65 11.76 10.90
N ARG A 358 6.91 12.15 10.68
CA ARG A 358 7.60 13.12 11.54
C ARG A 358 8.00 14.37 10.76
N PRO A 359 7.78 15.58 11.33
CA PRO A 359 8.25 16.82 10.71
C PRO A 359 9.76 16.80 10.44
N PRO A 360 10.22 17.31 9.27
CA PRO A 360 11.63 17.30 8.90
C PRO A 360 12.60 17.89 9.93
N ILE A 361 12.14 18.87 10.72
CA ILE A 361 12.93 19.52 11.78
C ILE A 361 13.38 18.54 12.88
N LEU A 362 12.68 17.44 13.10
CA LEU A 362 13.00 16.46 14.14
C LEU A 362 14.06 15.45 13.72
N PHE A 363 14.45 15.40 12.44
CA PHE A 363 15.40 14.39 11.96
C PHE A 363 16.85 14.67 12.36
N TYR A 364 17.17 15.89 12.77
CA TYR A 364 18.47 16.16 13.36
C TYR A 364 18.57 15.55 14.76
N GLY A 365 19.48 14.60 14.95
CA GLY A 365 19.82 14.00 16.25
C GLY A 365 18.88 12.88 16.74
N LEU A 366 17.57 12.96 16.54
CA LEU A 366 16.60 11.99 17.11
C LEU A 366 16.43 10.71 16.27
N TYR A 367 16.56 10.79 14.94
CA TYR A 367 16.30 9.65 14.03
C TYR A 367 17.52 9.31 13.14
N GLY A 368 18.72 9.67 13.61
CA GLY A 368 19.99 9.32 12.97
C GLY A 368 20.55 10.42 12.06
N MET A 369 21.88 10.58 12.12
CA MET A 369 22.65 11.44 11.22
C MET A 369 22.82 10.75 9.87
N SER A 370 21.85 10.87 8.98
CA SER A 370 22.12 10.74 7.54
C SER A 370 21.42 11.87 6.82
N ALA A 371 22.13 12.50 5.89
CA ALA A 371 21.49 13.32 4.87
C ALA A 371 20.31 12.54 4.26
N PHE A 372 19.27 13.25 3.83
CA PHE A 372 18.20 12.61 3.06
C PHE A 372 18.81 11.91 1.85
N ASP A 373 18.51 10.63 1.68
CA ASP A 373 18.85 9.95 0.44
C ASP A 373 18.00 10.57 -0.70
N GLU A 374 18.46 10.52 -1.95
CA GLU A 374 17.74 11.14 -3.08
C GLU A 374 16.30 10.60 -3.21
N ALA A 375 16.11 9.30 -2.99
CA ALA A 375 14.79 8.67 -2.94
C ALA A 375 13.91 9.15 -1.77
N GLU A 376 14.48 9.55 -0.62
CA GLU A 376 13.71 10.12 0.49
C GLU A 376 13.23 11.54 0.16
N GLU A 377 14.08 12.35 -0.46
CA GLU A 377 13.71 13.70 -0.92
C GLU A 377 12.63 13.64 -2.02
N ARG A 378 12.77 12.71 -2.98
CA ARG A 378 11.74 12.46 -3.99
C ARG A 378 10.42 12.01 -3.38
N LEU A 379 10.44 11.09 -2.40
CA LEU A 379 9.23 10.67 -1.69
C LEU A 379 8.47 11.87 -1.09
N LEU A 380 9.18 12.77 -0.41
CA LEU A 380 8.56 13.96 0.18
C LEU A 380 8.00 14.91 -0.88
N ARG A 381 8.72 15.14 -1.99
CA ARG A 381 8.21 15.94 -3.12
C ARG A 381 6.96 15.33 -3.74
N LEU A 382 6.95 14.02 -3.99
CA LEU A 382 5.79 13.32 -4.54
C LEU A 382 4.57 13.43 -3.63
N ILE A 383 4.73 13.36 -2.31
CA ILE A 383 3.63 13.56 -1.36
C ILE A 383 3.05 14.99 -1.45
N ILE A 384 3.93 16.00 -1.56
CA ILE A 384 3.51 17.40 -1.72
C ILE A 384 2.74 17.58 -3.03
N GLU A 385 3.30 17.12 -4.14
CA GLU A 385 2.67 17.21 -5.47
C GLU A 385 1.36 16.43 -5.53
N ARG A 386 1.27 15.29 -4.85
CA ARG A 386 0.03 14.49 -4.74
C ARG A 386 -1.08 15.30 -4.10
N ASN A 387 -0.81 15.97 -2.98
CA ASN A 387 -1.80 16.79 -2.29
C ASN A 387 -2.23 18.00 -3.12
N GLN A 388 -1.27 18.67 -3.77
CA GLN A 388 -1.58 19.79 -4.66
C GLN A 388 -2.39 19.37 -5.89
N LEU A 389 -2.09 18.20 -6.47
CA LEU A 389 -2.84 17.67 -7.59
C LEU A 389 -4.27 17.32 -7.16
N ALA A 390 -4.45 16.62 -6.04
CA ALA A 390 -5.77 16.26 -5.53
C ALA A 390 -6.68 17.49 -5.35
N ASP A 391 -6.18 18.54 -4.70
CA ASP A 391 -6.91 19.80 -4.48
C ASP A 391 -7.35 20.44 -5.81
N LYS A 392 -6.44 20.50 -6.80
CA LYS A 392 -6.76 21.01 -8.15
C LYS A 392 -7.80 20.16 -8.87
N LEU A 393 -7.73 18.83 -8.74
CA LEU A 393 -8.66 17.90 -9.40
C LEU A 393 -10.07 17.93 -8.79
N ASP A 394 -10.19 18.19 -7.50
CA ASP A 394 -11.49 18.33 -6.83
C ASP A 394 -12.27 19.56 -7.32
N CYS A 395 -11.56 20.60 -7.79
CA CYS A 395 -12.14 21.79 -8.42
C CYS A 395 -12.42 21.64 -9.93
N TYR A 396 -11.81 20.68 -10.62
CA TYR A 396 -11.79 20.65 -12.09
C TYR A 396 -13.16 20.39 -12.74
N LEU A 397 -13.93 19.43 -12.22
CA LEU A 397 -15.26 19.09 -12.78
C LEU A 397 -16.39 20.03 -12.33
N GLN A 398 -16.14 20.95 -11.38
CA GLN A 398 -17.18 21.84 -10.87
C GLN A 398 -17.65 22.87 -11.92
N CYS A 399 -16.90 23.06 -13.02
CA CYS A 399 -17.10 24.14 -13.98
C CYS A 399 -17.63 23.73 -15.37
N GLY A 400 -17.96 22.45 -15.62
CA GLY A 400 -18.62 22.05 -16.88
C GLY A 400 -18.59 20.55 -17.21
N CYS A 401 -19.72 20.02 -17.70
CA CYS A 401 -19.92 18.61 -18.01
C CYS A 401 -19.87 18.31 -19.52
N THR A 402 -18.76 18.62 -20.19
CA THR A 402 -18.56 18.14 -21.57
C THR A 402 -17.97 16.73 -21.54
N SER A 403 -18.28 15.90 -22.54
CA SER A 403 -17.69 14.55 -22.61
C SER A 403 -16.16 14.57 -22.63
N LYS A 404 -15.54 15.62 -23.20
CA LYS A 404 -14.10 15.84 -23.21
C LYS A 404 -13.53 16.17 -21.82
N THR A 405 -14.19 17.04 -21.04
CA THR A 405 -13.78 17.36 -19.66
C THR A 405 -13.92 16.17 -18.73
N VAL A 406 -14.98 15.36 -18.91
CA VAL A 406 -15.17 14.10 -18.15
C VAL A 406 -14.08 13.08 -18.47
N LEU A 407 -13.74 12.86 -19.75
CA LEU A 407 -12.62 11.97 -20.11
C LEU A 407 -11.28 12.45 -19.55
N CYS A 408 -11.02 13.77 -19.63
CA CYS A 408 -9.81 14.36 -19.07
C CYS A 408 -9.71 14.08 -17.57
N GLN A 409 -10.80 14.31 -16.85
CA GLN A 409 -10.86 14.05 -15.42
C GLN A 409 -10.60 12.57 -15.09
N ILE A 410 -11.18 11.63 -15.85
CA ILE A 410 -10.96 10.20 -15.62
C ILE A 410 -9.46 9.84 -15.76
N VAL A 411 -8.78 10.42 -16.75
CA VAL A 411 -7.32 10.22 -16.92
C VAL A 411 -6.52 10.91 -15.81
N LEU A 412 -6.94 12.08 -15.35
CA LEU A 412 -6.28 12.76 -14.22
C LEU A 412 -6.48 12.01 -12.89
N ASP A 413 -7.68 11.48 -12.64
CA ASP A 413 -7.98 10.63 -11.49
C ASP A 413 -7.15 9.33 -11.53
N LYS A 414 -6.84 8.79 -12.73
CA LYS A 414 -5.87 7.70 -12.90
C LYS A 414 -4.46 8.12 -12.48
N ILE A 415 -4.00 9.28 -12.92
CA ILE A 415 -2.66 9.78 -12.58
C ILE A 415 -2.52 9.96 -11.07
N LEU A 416 -3.55 10.49 -10.40
CA LEU A 416 -3.57 10.62 -8.95
C LEU A 416 -3.45 9.25 -8.25
N TYR A 417 -4.21 8.26 -8.73
CA TYR A 417 -4.13 6.89 -8.22
C TYR A 417 -2.76 6.23 -8.45
N ASP A 418 -2.16 6.44 -9.63
CA ASP A 418 -0.83 5.92 -9.95
C ASP A 418 0.25 6.57 -9.09
N LEU A 419 0.09 7.85 -8.78
CA LEU A 419 0.96 8.56 -7.86
C LEU A 419 0.88 7.96 -6.44
N ASP A 420 -0.30 7.59 -5.95
CA ASP A 420 -0.44 6.90 -4.66
C ASP A 420 0.27 5.55 -4.63
N ARG A 421 0.32 4.82 -5.76
CA ARG A 421 1.08 3.57 -5.91
C ARG A 421 2.58 3.81 -6.02
N ALA A 422 2.98 4.89 -6.68
CA ALA A 422 4.38 5.31 -6.67
C ALA A 422 4.87 5.63 -5.25
N ILE A 423 4.08 6.38 -4.47
CA ILE A 423 4.40 6.72 -3.07
C ILE A 423 4.51 5.44 -2.22
N ASP A 424 3.62 4.44 -2.39
CA ASP A 424 3.75 3.13 -1.75
C ASP A 424 5.10 2.47 -2.05
N LEU A 425 5.50 2.43 -3.32
CA LEU A 425 6.76 1.81 -3.76
C LEU A 425 7.96 2.53 -3.15
N TYR A 426 7.94 3.86 -3.14
CA TYR A 426 8.98 4.66 -2.49
C TYR A 426 9.00 4.46 -0.97
N ALA A 427 7.85 4.29 -0.31
CA ALA A 427 7.80 4.03 1.13
C ALA A 427 8.40 2.66 1.52
N VAL A 428 8.24 1.64 0.65
CA VAL A 428 8.80 0.29 0.82
C VAL A 428 10.26 0.17 0.35
N GLY A 429 10.79 1.14 -0.38
CA GLY A 429 12.20 1.13 -0.82
C GLY A 429 13.19 1.00 0.34
N THR A 430 14.26 0.22 0.15
CA THR A 430 15.23 -0.14 1.20
C THR A 430 16.50 0.70 1.17
N GLN A 431 17.10 0.95 0.01
CA GLN A 431 18.31 1.79 -0.12
C GLN A 431 18.52 2.35 -1.54
N ASP A 432 19.14 3.52 -1.62
CA ASP A 432 19.63 4.12 -2.87
C ASP A 432 20.99 3.52 -3.28
N THR A 433 21.06 2.21 -3.50
CA THR A 433 22.32 1.52 -3.90
C THR A 433 22.48 1.47 -5.42
N ASN A 434 23.72 1.40 -5.92
CA ASN A 434 23.98 1.12 -7.35
C ASN A 434 23.59 -0.32 -7.75
N ASP A 435 23.06 -1.13 -6.82
CA ASP A 435 22.64 -2.50 -7.06
C ASP A 435 21.26 -2.52 -7.73
N PRO A 436 21.16 -3.00 -8.99
CA PRO A 436 19.94 -2.95 -9.76
C PRO A 436 18.80 -3.80 -9.19
N LEU A 437 19.09 -4.80 -8.34
CA LEU A 437 18.08 -5.64 -7.68
C LEU A 437 17.49 -4.96 -6.44
N LYS A 438 18.26 -4.13 -5.73
CA LYS A 438 17.84 -3.48 -4.48
C LYS A 438 17.07 -2.17 -4.69
N LYS A 439 17.13 -1.59 -5.89
CA LYS A 439 16.30 -0.44 -6.33
C LYS A 439 14.96 -0.86 -6.97
N SER A 440 14.52 -2.11 -6.80
CA SER A 440 13.37 -2.62 -7.55
C SER A 440 12.05 -1.86 -7.32
N PRO A 441 11.70 -1.37 -6.11
CA PRO A 441 10.45 -0.61 -5.93
C PRO A 441 10.46 0.75 -6.64
N GLU A 442 11.53 1.54 -6.49
CA GLU A 442 11.65 2.85 -7.13
C GLU A 442 11.73 2.72 -8.66
N LYS A 443 12.43 1.69 -9.16
CA LYS A 443 12.48 1.38 -10.59
C LYS A 443 11.10 1.02 -11.17
N ARG A 444 10.24 0.36 -10.39
CA ARG A 444 8.83 0.12 -10.80
C ARG A 444 8.04 1.42 -10.89
N ALA A 445 8.27 2.37 -9.97
CA ALA A 445 7.56 3.65 -9.98
C ALA A 445 7.81 4.48 -11.25
N VAL A 446 8.93 4.25 -11.96
CA VAL A 446 9.22 4.84 -13.28
C VAL A 446 8.14 4.48 -14.31
N ALA A 447 7.45 3.35 -14.17
CA ALA A 447 6.32 3.01 -15.05
C ALA A 447 5.26 4.12 -15.09
N TYR A 448 4.96 4.71 -13.93
CA TYR A 448 3.95 5.76 -13.80
C TYR A 448 4.41 7.08 -14.45
N SER A 449 5.73 7.35 -14.55
CA SER A 449 6.20 8.54 -15.28
C SER A 449 5.87 8.47 -16.77
N TYR A 450 5.90 7.27 -17.38
CA TYR A 450 5.51 7.10 -18.78
C TYR A 450 4.01 7.29 -19.01
N ILE A 451 3.16 6.93 -18.04
CA ILE A 451 1.71 7.21 -18.13
C ILE A 451 1.47 8.73 -18.14
N VAL A 452 2.13 9.46 -17.23
CA VAL A 452 2.05 10.93 -17.18
C VAL A 452 2.64 11.57 -18.45
N ASP A 453 3.72 11.02 -18.98
CA ASP A 453 4.32 11.48 -20.24
C ASP A 453 3.37 11.33 -21.44
N VAL A 454 2.68 10.20 -21.56
CA VAL A 454 1.67 10.00 -22.61
C VAL A 454 0.51 10.98 -22.48
N PHE A 455 0.06 11.25 -21.26
CA PHE A 455 -0.98 12.25 -21.03
C PHE A 455 -0.53 13.66 -21.46
N LEU A 456 0.69 14.06 -21.12
CA LEU A 456 1.22 15.38 -21.46
C LEU A 456 1.52 15.53 -22.96
N PHE A 457 1.97 14.45 -23.61
CA PHE A 457 2.38 14.45 -25.02
C PHE A 457 1.73 13.30 -25.82
N PRO A 458 0.42 13.33 -26.09
CA PRO A 458 -0.31 12.18 -26.64
C PRO A 458 0.02 11.81 -28.10
N ASN A 459 0.55 12.77 -28.89
CA ASN A 459 0.70 12.66 -30.36
C ASN A 459 2.16 12.76 -30.85
N GLN A 460 3.16 12.48 -30.00
CA GLN A 460 4.56 12.70 -30.37
C GLN A 460 5.37 11.38 -30.36
N PRO A 461 5.55 10.73 -31.52
CA PRO A 461 6.35 9.52 -31.61
C PRO A 461 7.87 9.77 -31.60
N ASN A 462 8.36 10.98 -31.92
CA ASN A 462 9.80 11.22 -32.17
C ASN A 462 10.33 12.63 -31.78
N GLY A 463 10.29 12.99 -30.50
CA GLY A 463 11.26 13.93 -29.88
C GLY A 463 11.26 15.41 -30.33
N VAL A 464 10.39 15.85 -31.22
CA VAL A 464 10.21 17.28 -31.57
C VAL A 464 8.87 17.75 -31.01
N ALA A 465 8.97 18.66 -30.04
CA ALA A 465 7.81 19.23 -29.36
C ALA A 465 6.97 20.07 -30.35
N ASN A 466 5.88 19.50 -30.86
CA ASN A 466 4.81 20.31 -31.44
C ASN A 466 3.86 20.69 -30.28
N PRO A 467 3.45 21.96 -30.14
CA PRO A 467 2.73 22.48 -28.97
C PRO A 467 1.30 21.96 -28.80
N ASP A 468 0.89 20.91 -29.52
CA ASP A 468 -0.32 20.12 -29.27
C ASP A 468 -0.17 19.28 -27.99
N ARG A 469 0.12 19.98 -26.90
CA ARG A 469 0.17 19.57 -25.50
C ARG A 469 -1.22 19.06 -25.07
N GLY A 470 -1.26 18.11 -24.14
CA GLY A 470 -2.45 17.45 -23.57
C GLY A 470 -3.80 18.07 -23.96
N ARG A 471 -4.43 17.53 -25.03
CA ARG A 471 -5.58 18.13 -25.75
C ARG A 471 -6.79 18.54 -24.90
N CYS A 472 -6.88 18.06 -23.65
CA CYS A 472 -7.98 18.37 -22.75
C CYS A 472 -7.70 19.46 -21.70
N LEU A 473 -6.43 19.85 -21.50
CA LEU A 473 -6.05 20.97 -20.62
C LEU A 473 -5.87 22.30 -21.39
N LEU A 474 -5.79 22.26 -22.72
CA LEU A 474 -5.51 23.42 -23.56
C LEU A 474 -6.57 23.57 -24.64
N GLU A 475 -7.66 24.25 -24.29
CA GLU A 475 -8.49 24.92 -25.29
C GLU A 475 -8.19 26.41 -25.27
N ASN A 476 -7.92 26.93 -26.46
CA ASN A 476 -7.60 28.30 -26.88
C ASN A 476 -6.10 28.67 -26.92
N ASP A 477 -5.42 28.22 -27.96
CA ASP A 477 -4.20 28.88 -28.45
C ASP A 477 -4.39 29.31 -29.92
N THR A 478 -5.49 30.01 -30.21
CA THR A 478 -5.67 30.71 -31.49
C THR A 478 -5.26 32.18 -31.42
N THR A 479 -4.79 32.70 -30.28
CA THR A 479 -4.33 34.09 -30.18
C THR A 479 -3.18 34.25 -29.19
N GLY A 480 -1.94 34.23 -29.70
CA GLY A 480 -0.86 35.06 -29.21
C GLY A 480 -0.20 34.66 -27.88
N SER A 481 1.12 34.51 -27.93
CA SER A 481 2.00 34.28 -26.79
C SER A 481 2.02 35.47 -25.82
N GLU A 482 1.00 35.61 -24.98
CA GLU A 482 1.08 36.46 -23.79
C GLU A 482 1.05 35.60 -22.53
N VAL A 483 2.12 35.76 -21.76
CA VAL A 483 2.28 35.22 -20.42
C VAL A 483 1.13 35.77 -19.58
N LEU A 484 0.17 34.90 -19.21
CA LEU A 484 -0.92 35.23 -18.30
C LEU A 484 -0.32 35.65 -16.94
N LEU A 485 -0.22 36.95 -16.72
CA LEU A 485 0.10 37.54 -15.44
C LEU A 485 -1.09 37.35 -14.49
N PRO A 486 -0.87 37.18 -13.17
CA PRO A 486 -1.96 37.08 -12.21
C PRO A 486 -2.68 38.44 -12.14
N GLY A 487 -3.93 38.51 -12.61
CA GLY A 487 -4.78 39.69 -12.43
C GLY A 487 -5.63 40.12 -13.63
N GLU A 488 -5.39 39.60 -14.83
CA GLU A 488 -6.29 39.84 -15.96
C GLU A 488 -7.40 38.78 -15.98
N GLN A 489 -8.64 39.19 -16.30
CA GLN A 489 -9.87 38.38 -16.25
C GLN A 489 -9.92 37.27 -17.33
N GLY A 490 -8.85 36.50 -17.47
CA GLY A 490 -8.78 35.27 -18.27
C GLY A 490 -9.36 34.08 -17.51
N ASN A 491 -10.15 33.25 -18.19
CA ASN A 491 -10.90 32.10 -17.66
C ASN A 491 -10.21 31.37 -16.49
N SER A 492 -10.84 31.35 -15.31
CA SER A 492 -10.39 30.59 -14.13
C SER A 492 -10.06 29.12 -14.44
N GLN A 493 -10.77 28.52 -15.41
CA GLN A 493 -10.51 27.18 -15.90
C GLN A 493 -9.15 27.04 -16.60
N GLN A 494 -8.72 28.03 -17.40
CA GLN A 494 -7.42 27.99 -18.09
C GLN A 494 -6.26 28.08 -17.09
N TYR A 495 -6.42 28.91 -16.05
CA TYR A 495 -5.45 28.98 -14.96
C TYR A 495 -5.37 27.65 -14.19
N LEU A 496 -6.51 27.04 -13.85
CA LEU A 496 -6.55 25.73 -13.20
C LEU A 496 -5.89 24.64 -14.07
N ASN A 497 -6.19 24.63 -15.38
CA ASN A 497 -5.57 23.70 -16.32
C ASN A 497 -4.04 23.87 -16.37
N HIS A 498 -3.55 25.12 -16.35
CA HIS A 498 -2.12 25.40 -16.28
C HIS A 498 -1.49 24.85 -15.00
N LEU A 499 -2.14 25.04 -13.85
CA LEU A 499 -1.66 24.51 -12.57
C LEU A 499 -1.65 22.98 -12.51
N ILE A 500 -2.63 22.31 -13.12
CA ILE A 500 -2.67 20.85 -13.23
C ILE A 500 -1.53 20.37 -14.13
N TYR A 501 -1.33 21.02 -15.28
CA TYR A 501 -0.25 20.71 -16.20
C TYR A 501 1.13 20.82 -15.53
N GLN A 502 1.38 21.88 -14.75
CA GLN A 502 2.63 22.05 -14.00
C GLN A 502 2.86 20.94 -12.97
N SER A 503 1.83 20.56 -12.20
CA SER A 503 1.97 19.44 -11.25
C SER A 503 2.24 18.12 -11.99
N CYS A 504 1.57 17.84 -13.10
CA CYS A 504 1.86 16.65 -13.90
C CYS A 504 3.30 16.65 -14.44
N LEU A 505 3.84 17.80 -14.88
CA LEU A 505 5.24 17.91 -15.29
C LEU A 505 6.20 17.61 -14.14
N GLN A 506 5.95 18.17 -12.96
CA GLN A 506 6.78 17.96 -11.78
C GLN A 506 6.74 16.50 -11.32
N ILE A 507 5.55 15.89 -11.27
CA ILE A 507 5.37 14.46 -10.97
C ILE A 507 6.13 13.59 -11.99
N ARG A 508 6.02 13.90 -13.28
CA ARG A 508 6.77 13.18 -14.34
C ARG A 508 8.27 13.22 -14.06
N LYS A 509 8.79 14.39 -13.69
CA LYS A 509 10.22 14.60 -13.39
C LYS A 509 10.66 13.85 -12.15
N ASP A 510 9.89 13.92 -11.06
CA ASP A 510 10.24 13.26 -9.80
C ASP A 510 10.16 11.73 -9.88
N LEU A 511 9.29 11.19 -10.74
CA LEU A 511 9.17 9.75 -10.99
C LEU A 511 10.21 9.21 -11.98
N TYR A 512 10.66 10.01 -12.95
CA TYR A 512 11.58 9.55 -13.97
C TYR A 512 13.04 9.58 -13.50
N VAL A 513 13.63 8.40 -13.29
CA VAL A 513 15.04 8.24 -12.92
C VAL A 513 15.87 7.98 -14.17
N SER A 514 16.40 9.02 -14.80
CA SER A 514 17.44 8.84 -15.82
C SER A 514 18.73 8.39 -15.14
N SER A 515 19.30 7.26 -15.57
CA SER A 515 20.61 6.75 -15.18
C SER A 515 21.78 7.59 -15.73
N GLY A 516 21.53 8.84 -16.12
CA GLY A 516 22.54 9.76 -16.66
C GLY A 516 22.07 11.22 -16.68
N ASN A 517 23.01 12.11 -16.35
CA ASN A 517 22.95 13.57 -16.22
C ASN A 517 22.55 14.33 -17.49
N LEU A 518 21.38 14.09 -18.07
CA LEU A 518 20.83 14.99 -19.07
C LEU A 518 19.53 15.56 -18.51
N GLU A 519 19.64 16.78 -17.96
CA GLU A 519 18.51 17.69 -17.83
C GLU A 519 17.86 17.84 -19.20
N ARG A 520 16.86 17.02 -19.49
CA ARG A 520 16.08 17.13 -20.71
C ARG A 520 15.19 18.35 -20.58
N ASN A 521 15.06 19.09 -21.68
CA ASN A 521 14.08 20.15 -21.80
C ASN A 521 12.71 19.64 -21.36
N ASP A 522 12.05 20.33 -20.42
CA ASP A 522 10.77 19.92 -19.81
C ASP A 522 9.64 19.68 -20.84
N ASN A 523 9.84 20.15 -22.08
CA ASN A 523 8.90 20.05 -23.19
C ASN A 523 9.14 18.85 -24.13
N GLN A 524 10.01 17.90 -23.79
CA GLN A 524 10.28 16.71 -24.62
C GLN A 524 9.73 15.42 -24.01
N VAL A 525 9.33 14.50 -24.90
CA VAL A 525 8.91 13.12 -24.56
C VAL A 525 10.04 12.39 -23.83
N LEU A 526 9.69 11.57 -22.83
CA LEU A 526 10.63 10.73 -22.10
C LEU A 526 11.41 9.79 -23.03
N ALA A 527 12.67 9.50 -22.65
CA ALA A 527 13.50 8.56 -23.40
C ALA A 527 12.92 7.17 -23.27
N ALA A 528 13.10 6.33 -24.29
CA ALA A 528 12.99 4.89 -24.09
C ALA A 528 13.98 4.42 -23.02
N LEU A 529 13.61 3.38 -22.27
CA LEU A 529 14.53 2.76 -21.32
C LEU A 529 15.72 2.16 -22.07
N PRO A 530 16.95 2.34 -21.56
CA PRO A 530 18.13 1.92 -22.29
C PRO A 530 18.17 0.38 -22.40
N ASP A 531 18.50 -0.14 -23.59
CA ASP A 531 18.48 -1.59 -23.89
C ASP A 531 19.45 -2.41 -23.01
N ASN A 532 20.40 -1.75 -22.37
CA ASN A 532 21.40 -2.37 -21.51
C ASN A 532 20.90 -2.68 -20.08
N ASP A 533 19.85 -2.01 -19.57
CA ASP A 533 19.27 -2.29 -18.25
C ASP A 533 17.97 -3.10 -18.39
N LYS A 534 18.14 -4.39 -18.73
CA LYS A 534 17.04 -5.36 -18.85
C LYS A 534 16.18 -5.41 -17.58
N THR A 535 16.79 -5.28 -16.40
CA THR A 535 16.10 -5.28 -15.10
C THR A 535 15.07 -4.18 -14.97
N ILE A 536 15.41 -2.93 -15.27
CA ILE A 536 14.43 -1.82 -15.21
C ILE A 536 13.33 -2.03 -16.24
N ARG A 537 13.72 -2.44 -17.46
CA ARG A 537 12.78 -2.66 -18.56
C ARG A 537 11.74 -3.72 -18.21
N ASP A 538 12.17 -4.85 -17.66
CA ASP A 538 11.27 -5.95 -17.25
C ASP A 538 10.34 -5.51 -16.11
N LEU A 539 10.86 -4.78 -15.12
CA LEU A 539 10.06 -4.27 -13.99
C LEU A 539 9.00 -3.26 -14.44
N VAL A 540 9.37 -2.30 -15.29
CA VAL A 540 8.45 -1.28 -15.84
C VAL A 540 7.41 -1.94 -16.74
N CYS A 541 7.81 -2.88 -17.60
CA CYS A 541 6.87 -3.62 -18.45
C CYS A 541 5.88 -4.42 -17.63
N GLN A 542 6.36 -5.14 -16.60
CA GLN A 542 5.49 -5.91 -15.72
C GLN A 542 4.48 -4.99 -15.02
N GLU A 543 4.93 -3.85 -14.49
CA GLU A 543 4.04 -2.90 -13.80
C GLU A 543 2.95 -2.35 -14.74
N LEU A 544 3.32 -1.91 -15.95
CA LEU A 544 2.35 -1.42 -16.94
C LEU A 544 1.38 -2.51 -17.41
N GLN A 545 1.82 -3.77 -17.51
CA GLN A 545 0.95 -4.90 -17.84
C GLN A 545 -0.04 -5.21 -16.72
N VAL A 546 0.40 -5.16 -15.46
CA VAL A 546 -0.49 -5.32 -14.29
C VAL A 546 -1.54 -4.22 -14.29
N GLN A 547 -1.14 -2.96 -14.53
CA GLN A 547 -2.08 -1.84 -14.64
C GLN A 547 -3.12 -2.09 -15.74
N LYS A 548 -2.70 -2.55 -16.92
CA LYS A 548 -3.60 -2.85 -18.04
C LYS A 548 -4.63 -3.94 -17.69
N ASP A 549 -4.21 -5.03 -17.06
CA ASP A 549 -5.12 -6.10 -16.65
C ASP A 549 -6.10 -5.61 -15.55
N MET A 550 -5.61 -4.84 -14.59
CA MET A 550 -6.46 -4.24 -13.56
C MET A 550 -7.54 -3.32 -14.15
N GLU A 551 -7.18 -2.44 -15.10
CA GLU A 551 -8.16 -1.59 -15.81
C GLU A 551 -9.23 -2.39 -16.53
N GLY A 552 -8.83 -3.45 -17.24
CA GLY A 552 -9.76 -4.27 -18.01
C GLY A 552 -10.81 -4.96 -17.14
N ARG A 553 -10.48 -5.29 -15.88
CA ARG A 553 -11.38 -6.00 -14.97
C ARG A 553 -12.45 -5.10 -14.35
N TRP A 554 -12.24 -3.79 -14.32
CA TRP A 554 -13.21 -2.85 -13.74
C TRP A 554 -14.40 -2.56 -14.65
N GLU A 555 -14.34 -2.93 -15.94
CA GLU A 555 -15.40 -2.68 -16.90
C GLU A 555 -16.76 -3.20 -16.42
N ASN A 556 -16.83 -4.48 -16.02
CA ASN A 556 -18.08 -5.09 -15.59
C ASN A 556 -18.66 -4.43 -14.33
N LEU A 557 -17.79 -4.04 -13.39
CA LEU A 557 -18.20 -3.41 -12.13
C LEU A 557 -18.74 -1.99 -12.36
N VAL A 558 -18.08 -1.20 -13.20
CA VAL A 558 -18.53 0.16 -13.50
C VAL A 558 -19.82 0.14 -14.32
N GLN A 559 -19.97 -0.82 -15.25
CA GLN A 559 -21.22 -1.02 -16.00
C GLN A 559 -22.42 -1.28 -15.11
N THR A 560 -22.25 -1.96 -13.98
CA THR A 560 -23.35 -2.21 -13.03
C THR A 560 -23.72 -0.98 -12.20
N MET A 561 -22.80 -0.02 -12.03
CA MET A 561 -22.97 1.07 -11.06
C MET A 561 -23.19 2.45 -11.66
N ALA A 562 -22.74 2.69 -12.88
CA ALA A 562 -22.81 4.00 -13.52
C ALA A 562 -23.73 3.97 -14.75
N PRO A 563 -24.67 4.93 -14.89
CA PRO A 563 -25.30 5.18 -16.17
C PRO A 563 -24.24 5.64 -17.19
N SER A 564 -24.28 5.10 -18.41
CA SER A 564 -23.27 5.40 -19.45
C SER A 564 -23.49 6.78 -20.06
N CYS A 565 -22.99 7.85 -19.43
CA CYS A 565 -22.94 9.18 -20.05
C CYS A 565 -21.87 9.29 -21.15
N ILE A 566 -20.87 8.41 -21.08
CA ILE A 566 -19.87 8.12 -22.11
C ILE A 566 -19.89 6.61 -22.34
N PRO A 567 -19.82 6.13 -23.59
CA PRO A 567 -19.84 4.70 -23.86
C PRO A 567 -18.65 4.00 -23.19
N PHE A 568 -18.89 2.81 -22.63
CA PHE A 568 -17.82 2.00 -22.02
C PHE A 568 -16.87 1.41 -23.06
N ARG A 569 -17.42 1.04 -24.22
CA ARG A 569 -16.70 0.47 -25.39
C ARG A 569 -16.80 1.39 -26.59
N ASN A 570 -16.00 1.13 -27.62
CA ASN A 570 -16.08 1.89 -28.86
C ASN A 570 -17.46 1.69 -29.50
N VAL A 571 -18.12 2.81 -29.77
CA VAL A 571 -19.38 2.83 -30.51
C VAL A 571 -19.05 3.34 -31.91
N ARG A 572 -19.24 2.48 -32.91
CA ARG A 572 -19.04 2.80 -34.32
C ARG A 572 -20.40 2.88 -34.99
N TRP A 573 -20.74 4.03 -35.55
CA TRP A 573 -21.94 4.18 -36.36
C TRP A 573 -21.53 4.61 -37.76
N ASN A 574 -21.95 3.82 -38.75
CA ASN A 574 -21.74 4.13 -40.15
C ASN A 574 -22.94 4.95 -40.61
N ASN A 575 -22.75 6.25 -40.85
CA ASN A 575 -23.69 7.02 -41.65
C ASN A 575 -23.11 7.22 -43.04
N SER A 576 -23.98 7.27 -44.06
CA SER A 576 -23.66 7.15 -45.50
C SER A 576 -22.52 8.05 -46.02
N ASN A 577 -22.10 9.08 -45.28
CA ASN A 577 -21.05 10.02 -45.69
C ASN A 577 -19.92 10.26 -44.67
N ASN A 578 -19.92 9.66 -43.46
CA ASN A 578 -18.81 9.80 -42.50
C ASN A 578 -18.73 8.62 -41.51
N ASN A 579 -17.52 8.11 -41.27
CA ASN A 579 -17.24 7.16 -40.20
C ASN A 579 -16.99 7.92 -38.89
N HIS A 580 -17.98 7.98 -38.00
CA HIS A 580 -17.78 8.46 -36.64
C HIS A 580 -17.55 7.28 -35.69
N SER A 581 -16.44 7.31 -34.97
CA SER A 581 -16.16 6.39 -33.86
C SER A 581 -16.03 7.19 -32.58
N VAL A 582 -16.81 6.82 -31.56
CA VAL A 582 -16.63 7.36 -30.21
C VAL A 582 -15.78 6.36 -29.43
N SER A 583 -14.64 6.83 -28.90
CA SER A 583 -13.78 6.01 -28.07
C SER A 583 -14.41 5.82 -26.69
N GLY A 584 -14.54 4.57 -26.27
CA GLY A 584 -15.07 4.25 -24.94
C GLY A 584 -14.03 4.49 -23.83
N VAL A 585 -14.48 4.75 -22.61
CA VAL A 585 -13.59 5.09 -21.47
C VAL A 585 -12.49 4.05 -21.25
N PHE A 586 -12.83 2.76 -21.27
CA PHE A 586 -11.85 1.69 -21.07
C PHE A 586 -10.87 1.54 -22.25
N ASN A 587 -11.26 1.98 -23.45
CA ASN A 587 -10.36 2.00 -24.61
C ASN A 587 -9.38 3.16 -24.53
N VAL A 588 -9.80 4.33 -24.03
CA VAL A 588 -8.91 5.47 -23.75
C VAL A 588 -7.85 5.06 -22.72
N MET A 589 -8.27 4.43 -21.62
CA MET A 589 -7.38 3.94 -20.57
C MET A 589 -6.40 2.87 -21.09
N ASN A 590 -6.89 1.90 -21.86
CA ASN A 590 -6.03 0.89 -22.48
C ASN A 590 -5.04 1.49 -23.48
N SER A 591 -5.45 2.48 -24.27
CA SER A 591 -4.60 3.20 -25.22
C SER A 591 -3.50 3.98 -24.50
N LEU A 592 -3.84 4.67 -23.41
CA LEU A 592 -2.90 5.38 -22.54
C LEU A 592 -1.80 4.44 -22.03
N ILE A 593 -2.17 3.29 -21.47
CA ILE A 593 -1.22 2.32 -20.90
C ILE A 593 -0.39 1.63 -22.00
N ASN A 594 -1.00 1.27 -23.13
CA ASN A 594 -0.29 0.65 -24.24
C ASN A 594 0.77 1.58 -24.85
N ARG A 595 0.47 2.88 -24.98
CA ARG A 595 1.46 3.87 -25.41
C ARG A 595 2.56 4.06 -24.40
N ALA A 596 2.24 4.10 -23.11
CA ALA A 596 3.25 4.18 -22.06
C ALA A 596 4.22 2.99 -22.16
N LEU A 597 3.69 1.80 -22.45
CA LEU A 597 4.48 0.59 -22.70
C LEU A 597 5.31 0.69 -23.99
N GLN A 598 4.74 1.18 -25.10
CA GLN A 598 5.46 1.39 -26.36
C GLN A 598 6.61 2.38 -26.19
N ARG A 599 6.38 3.52 -25.50
CA ARG A 599 7.40 4.54 -25.17
C ARG A 599 8.51 4.01 -24.29
N ALA A 600 8.16 3.32 -23.20
CA ALA A 600 9.14 2.71 -22.32
C ALA A 600 10.05 1.72 -23.08
N LEU A 601 9.51 1.03 -24.07
CA LEU A 601 10.23 0.05 -24.89
C LEU A 601 10.94 0.64 -26.11
N GLY A 602 10.73 1.92 -26.46
CA GLY A 602 11.22 2.51 -27.71
C GLY A 602 10.63 1.88 -28.97
N LYS A 603 9.43 1.31 -28.87
CA LYS A 603 8.71 0.75 -30.02
C LYS A 603 7.93 1.86 -30.73
N GLN A 604 7.74 1.70 -32.03
CA GLN A 604 6.89 2.60 -32.81
C GLN A 604 5.49 2.64 -32.19
N GLU A 605 5.02 3.84 -31.84
CA GLU A 605 3.65 4.07 -31.35
C GLU A 605 2.65 3.78 -32.48
N ASP A 606 1.48 3.26 -32.12
CA ASP A 606 0.37 3.21 -33.07
C ASP A 606 -0.04 4.66 -33.42
N ASP A 607 0.02 5.05 -34.70
CA ASP A 607 -0.24 6.42 -35.21
C ASP A 607 -1.67 6.95 -34.95
N ASN A 608 -2.55 6.15 -34.35
CA ASN A 608 -3.87 6.61 -33.96
C ASN A 608 -3.73 7.62 -32.81
N PRO A 609 -4.40 8.78 -32.79
CA PRO A 609 -4.40 9.67 -31.62
C PRO A 609 -5.10 9.02 -30.41
N ILE A 610 -4.74 9.40 -29.17
CA ILE A 610 -5.63 9.12 -28.02
C ILE A 610 -6.83 10.02 -28.24
N ASP A 611 -7.93 9.42 -28.68
CA ASP A 611 -9.14 10.17 -28.98
C ASP A 611 -9.85 10.53 -27.68
N LEU A 612 -9.46 11.68 -27.11
CA LEU A 612 -10.16 12.33 -26.01
C LEU A 612 -11.38 13.14 -26.51
N GLU A 613 -11.65 13.14 -27.83
CA GLU A 613 -12.84 13.76 -28.41
C GLU A 613 -13.98 12.74 -28.51
N VAL A 614 -14.97 12.89 -27.64
CA VAL A 614 -16.27 12.23 -27.82
C VAL A 614 -17.15 13.21 -28.59
N LYS A 615 -17.35 12.97 -29.88
CA LYS A 615 -18.41 13.64 -30.64
C LYS A 615 -19.75 13.01 -30.29
N PHE A 616 -20.40 13.53 -29.25
CA PHE A 616 -21.82 13.28 -29.01
C PHE A 616 -22.59 14.49 -29.52
N GLU A 617 -23.41 14.30 -30.56
CA GLU A 617 -24.56 15.18 -30.75
C GLU A 617 -25.54 14.79 -29.66
N LEU A 618 -25.61 15.58 -28.58
CA LEU A 618 -26.70 15.43 -27.61
C LEU A 618 -28.02 15.46 -28.40
N PRO A 619 -28.95 14.52 -28.16
CA PRO A 619 -30.29 14.63 -28.70
C PRO A 619 -30.81 16.04 -28.36
N SER A 620 -31.35 16.76 -29.34
CA SER A 620 -31.72 18.19 -29.24
C SER A 620 -32.64 18.53 -28.05
N ASN A 621 -33.27 17.52 -27.46
CA ASN A 621 -34.08 17.55 -26.24
C ASN A 621 -33.29 17.69 -24.92
N TYR A 622 -31.96 17.52 -24.91
CA TYR A 622 -31.12 17.72 -23.70
C TYR A 622 -30.41 19.09 -23.64
N GLU A 623 -30.30 19.81 -24.76
CA GLU A 623 -29.67 21.15 -24.83
C GLU A 623 -30.67 22.31 -24.73
N GLU A 624 -31.97 22.03 -24.76
CA GLU A 624 -32.98 23.08 -24.59
C GLU A 624 -33.06 23.55 -23.13
N SER A 625 -32.23 24.54 -22.79
CA SER A 625 -32.44 25.41 -21.64
C SER A 625 -33.89 25.86 -21.59
N LEU A 626 -34.52 25.85 -20.41
CA LEU A 626 -35.87 26.42 -20.18
C LEU A 626 -35.98 27.86 -20.69
N LYS A 627 -34.85 28.58 -20.80
CA LYS A 627 -34.77 29.91 -21.42
C LYS A 627 -34.96 29.86 -22.93
N ILE A 628 -34.37 28.88 -23.62
CA ILE A 628 -34.57 28.63 -25.07
C ILE A 628 -35.99 28.13 -25.35
N VAL A 629 -36.56 27.29 -24.47
CA VAL A 629 -37.96 26.85 -24.58
C VAL A 629 -38.91 28.03 -24.38
N ALA A 630 -38.65 28.91 -23.41
CA ALA A 630 -39.39 30.15 -23.20
C ALA A 630 -39.22 31.13 -24.38
N ASP A 631 -38.01 31.24 -24.94
CA ASP A 631 -37.69 32.10 -26.09
C ASP A 631 -38.22 31.52 -27.42
N LYS A 632 -38.49 30.22 -27.51
CA LYS A 632 -39.19 29.58 -28.64
C LYS A 632 -40.71 29.63 -28.51
N LEU A 633 -41.23 29.70 -27.28
CA LEU A 633 -42.66 29.89 -26.99
C LEU A 633 -43.10 31.36 -27.11
N SER A 634 -42.21 32.32 -26.82
CA SER A 634 -42.53 33.75 -26.85
C SER A 634 -42.89 34.33 -28.24
N PRO A 635 -42.27 33.94 -29.38
CA PRO A 635 -42.71 34.44 -30.68
C PRO A 635 -44.04 33.81 -31.14
N LYS A 636 -44.31 32.56 -30.74
CA LYS A 636 -45.56 31.86 -31.12
C LYS A 636 -46.77 32.29 -30.30
N LEU A 637 -46.57 32.75 -29.06
CA LEU A 637 -47.63 33.37 -28.25
C LEU A 637 -47.89 34.83 -28.67
N GLY A 638 -46.90 35.54 -29.21
CA GLY A 638 -47.07 36.90 -29.76
C GLY A 638 -47.90 36.92 -31.04
N GLU A 639 -47.60 36.05 -32.01
CA GLU A 639 -48.36 35.96 -33.27
C GLU A 639 -49.77 35.38 -33.07
N SER A 640 -49.94 34.44 -32.13
CA SER A 640 -51.28 33.90 -31.82
C SER A 640 -52.14 34.92 -31.06
N ALA A 641 -51.56 35.81 -30.26
CA ALA A 641 -52.28 36.87 -29.55
C ALA A 641 -52.58 38.09 -30.44
N GLN A 642 -51.75 38.38 -31.45
CA GLN A 642 -52.03 39.42 -32.45
C GLN A 642 -53.10 38.97 -33.46
N ASN A 643 -53.05 37.73 -33.93
CA ASN A 643 -54.09 37.20 -34.83
C ASN A 643 -55.46 37.05 -34.12
N LEU A 644 -55.48 36.76 -32.81
CA LEU A 644 -56.71 36.75 -32.00
C LEU A 644 -57.22 38.16 -31.64
N ALA A 645 -56.36 39.19 -31.70
CA ALA A 645 -56.75 40.59 -31.48
C ALA A 645 -57.29 41.24 -32.77
N GLU A 646 -56.70 40.91 -33.93
CA GLU A 646 -57.19 41.37 -35.24
C GLU A 646 -58.52 40.69 -35.63
N ASP A 647 -58.71 39.40 -35.33
CA ASP A 647 -60.00 38.72 -35.53
C ASP A 647 -61.11 39.23 -34.57
N PHE A 648 -60.76 39.85 -33.43
CA PHE A 648 -61.74 40.45 -32.51
C PHE A 648 -62.13 41.88 -32.89
N ASP A 649 -61.23 42.65 -33.51
CA ASP A 649 -61.52 44.01 -33.99
C ASP A 649 -62.36 44.01 -35.29
N ASP A 650 -62.24 42.98 -36.13
CA ASP A 650 -63.09 42.81 -37.32
C ASP A 650 -64.50 42.29 -36.98
N LEU A 651 -64.68 41.56 -35.86
CA LEU A 651 -65.99 41.13 -35.36
C LEU A 651 -66.76 42.21 -34.58
N VAL A 652 -66.10 43.30 -34.15
CA VAL A 652 -66.72 44.43 -33.44
C VAL A 652 -67.15 45.57 -34.37
N ASN A 653 -66.59 45.65 -35.60
CA ASN A 653 -66.90 46.72 -36.55
C ASN A 653 -68.03 46.43 -37.55
N ASP A 654 -68.58 45.20 -37.58
CA ASP A 654 -69.61 44.79 -38.55
C ASP A 654 -70.94 44.36 -37.89
N ASN A 655 -71.47 45.20 -37.01
CA ASN A 655 -72.89 45.11 -36.61
C ASN A 655 -73.59 46.47 -36.75
N PRO A 656 -74.50 46.64 -37.71
CA PRO A 656 -75.19 47.90 -37.96
C PRO A 656 -76.43 47.95 -37.08
N LEU A 657 -76.32 48.37 -35.82
CA LEU A 657 -77.48 48.75 -34.99
C LEU A 657 -76.99 49.50 -33.74
N THR A 658 -76.80 50.82 -33.86
CA THR A 658 -77.22 51.87 -32.88
C THR A 658 -76.48 53.19 -33.11
N LYS A 659 -77.12 54.09 -33.86
CA LYS A 659 -77.22 55.55 -33.63
C LYS A 659 -78.32 56.06 -34.58
N PRO A 660 -79.29 56.87 -34.15
CA PRO A 660 -79.52 57.44 -32.83
C PRO A 660 -80.39 56.56 -31.91
#